data_AF-A0A242DIA4-F1
#
_entry.id   AF-A0A242DIA4-F1
#
_cell.length_a   1.000
_cell.length_b   1.000
_cell.length_c   1.000
_cell.angle_alpha   90.00
_cell.angle_beta   90.00
_cell.angle_gamma   90.00
#
_symmetry.space_group_name_H-M   'P 1'
#
loop_
_entity.id
_entity.type
_entity.pdbx_description
1 polymer ?
#
loop_
_entity_poly.entity_id
_entity_poly.type
_entity_poly.pdbx_seq_one_letter_code
_entity_poly.pdbx_strand_id
1 'polypeptide(L)'
;MKDKILPMLLSTGLLTVSIFSVVPHIQKNIVQAEAVQGKVEKSVVDQKPTLNALANGIQTKNKEVAIKETSTEENIDTTDRVIGKWGSATWDFDVSSGTLTIKSGMLGEYKESPWNNEEIIASDIKKINLIGETVAPRNSSYLFSSDDRNKCLINLNEITGNLNVNQTTSLHGTFMDCNSLTKLEINNWHTSQVEDMSFMFKNCYNLTSLDMATWDTKFVKDMSFMFEDCNNLKKLNLNSWDTTSVTNMQGAFKNCDNLNELVLGRNTLLKTNVELIESSWKGKNIDIFYPSSQEFLDNYEGSQASIFIRSETKVWGTSPYTFDENTGILTVFSGDLGGNTPWNKGEVNAKEILKIDFVGNVVAPQNSNYLFSDYDENLALINLQEINGKIDTSKVMNMKYMFNGCKNLTYLDVSEWDTSQVTDMSMMFQNCSSLKNLDVKGWNTSQITNMQGMFNGCNNLTSLDVSMWDVSKVEDMFIMFQYCNSLNSLNVSNWEVSQVKNMRSMFFDCRNLAHLDVSGWDISQVSTMKNMFYNCSNLATLNVRKWNTSQITDMSYMFQNCKNLTNLDVGSWNTSQVTDMCRLFGDCNKLNNIDVSRWNVAKVTSFKDMFISCFNLKSIDISDWIINSTDDVQSMFYNCSDLRSILLGENIDFTGKDLGLPDNRWVGITNKIRYGSSAEFINRYNGTEPGTYVWDQTADLDIYFDKQSPMVIGKPDNLCWTIKHTNQSTQGRIAKMITGKISTAETLDFDGKIMVEEQDELGNVLSTSTIQLTKEESINDLNTYSYVLPDLAYGNQYKITWKGTPWNNTTVSTAPTFRYELDYDANLELINGDMVLPDSRSTTNNRVIENGGLSFKDVPQELRFNATKLSTDLNEQLIAREDKDWEIGITDFRGTKAKSVTDSDVARQDWDLVATVAPFKDSSNQEIGLETLGITYVDETNTKHELSETETLLNQHEVSGETPKEHHEQQIKWAEEKGLQAVVHDRNQLKTDETYQADVTFELRSAP
;
A
#
# COMPACT_ATOMS: atom_id res chain seq x y z
N MET A 1 -11.34 -14.36 -31.90
CA MET A 1 -9.96 -13.93 -32.20
C MET A 1 -9.02 -14.55 -31.18
N LYS A 2 -8.58 -15.77 -31.49
CA LYS A 2 -7.38 -16.40 -30.93
C LYS A 2 -6.22 -16.01 -31.87
N ASP A 3 -5.02 -15.94 -31.32
CA ASP A 3 -3.74 -15.80 -32.03
C ASP A 3 -3.44 -14.43 -32.66
N LYS A 4 -2.83 -13.55 -31.85
CA LYS A 4 -1.62 -12.78 -32.21
C LYS A 4 -1.18 -11.89 -31.04
N ILE A 5 0.14 -11.72 -30.93
CA ILE A 5 0.92 -10.87 -30.01
C ILE A 5 1.43 -11.61 -28.75
N LEU A 6 2.40 -12.50 -29.01
CA LEU A 6 3.51 -12.86 -28.14
C LEU A 6 4.74 -12.78 -29.06
N PRO A 7 5.47 -11.64 -29.11
CA PRO A 7 6.57 -11.42 -28.16
C PRO A 7 6.89 -9.93 -27.92
N MET A 8 6.52 -9.38 -26.77
CA MET A 8 7.10 -8.12 -26.25
C MET A 8 6.72 -8.05 -24.77
N LEU A 9 7.49 -8.71 -23.89
CA LEU A 9 7.51 -8.54 -22.42
C LEU A 9 8.35 -9.70 -21.81
N LEU A 10 9.67 -9.64 -22.02
CA LEU A 10 10.65 -10.39 -21.24
C LEU A 10 11.91 -9.52 -21.11
N SER A 11 11.86 -8.50 -20.25
CA SER A 11 13.08 -7.88 -19.70
C SER A 11 12.79 -7.07 -18.43
N THR A 12 12.10 -7.65 -17.45
CA THR A 12 12.08 -7.12 -16.08
C THR A 12 12.07 -8.28 -15.11
N GLY A 13 13.25 -8.83 -14.84
CA GLY A 13 13.44 -9.73 -13.71
C GLY A 13 13.38 -8.92 -12.43
N LEU A 14 12.32 -9.10 -11.64
CA LEU A 14 12.21 -8.85 -10.20
C LEU A 14 10.75 -9.05 -9.78
N LEU A 15 10.45 -10.19 -9.17
CA LEU A 15 9.44 -10.33 -8.11
C LEU A 15 9.43 -11.77 -7.58
N THR A 16 10.17 -11.97 -6.49
CA THR A 16 9.87 -12.96 -5.45
C THR A 16 8.85 -12.33 -4.49
N VAL A 17 7.66 -12.91 -4.32
CA VAL A 17 6.98 -13.03 -3.01
C VAL A 17 5.99 -14.19 -3.08
N SER A 18 6.14 -15.08 -2.11
CA SER A 18 5.35 -16.26 -1.78
C SER A 18 3.91 -15.93 -1.38
N ILE A 19 2.94 -16.74 -1.81
CA ILE A 19 1.61 -16.83 -1.18
C ILE A 19 1.31 -18.30 -0.87
N PHE A 20 0.89 -18.52 0.37
CA PHE A 20 0.54 -19.80 1.00
C PHE A 20 -0.68 -20.49 0.37
N SER A 21 -0.69 -21.81 0.59
CA SER A 21 -1.70 -22.83 0.28
C SER A 21 -3.00 -22.71 1.10
N VAL A 22 -4.12 -23.25 0.56
CA VAL A 22 -5.19 -24.02 1.26
C VAL A 22 -6.00 -24.83 0.19
N VAL A 23 -5.79 -26.17 0.05
CA VAL A 23 -6.71 -27.34 0.39
C VAL A 23 -7.76 -27.71 -0.71
N PRO A 24 -8.36 -28.94 -0.86
CA PRO A 24 -8.12 -30.32 -0.34
C PRO A 24 -8.02 -31.46 -1.41
N HIS A 25 -7.73 -32.67 -0.90
CA HIS A 25 -7.95 -34.04 -1.40
C HIS A 25 -9.00 -34.32 -2.49
N ILE A 26 -8.74 -35.36 -3.32
CA ILE A 26 -9.64 -36.52 -3.55
C ILE A 26 -8.85 -37.73 -4.10
N GLN A 27 -9.24 -38.90 -3.59
CA GLN A 27 -8.77 -40.27 -3.83
C GLN A 27 -8.88 -40.77 -5.29
N LYS A 28 -7.99 -41.69 -5.70
CA LYS A 28 -8.33 -43.07 -6.12
C LYS A 28 -7.10 -43.89 -6.57
N ASN A 29 -6.74 -44.88 -5.75
CA ASN A 29 -6.83 -46.33 -6.04
C ASN A 29 -6.59 -46.82 -7.49
N ILE A 30 -5.53 -47.62 -7.70
CA ILE A 30 -5.52 -49.08 -8.04
C ILE A 30 -4.26 -49.48 -8.84
N VAL A 31 -3.51 -50.41 -8.24
CA VAL A 31 -2.93 -51.65 -8.81
C VAL A 31 -2.50 -51.61 -10.28
N GLN A 32 -1.21 -51.85 -10.59
CA GLN A 32 -0.68 -53.19 -10.90
C GLN A 32 0.82 -53.13 -11.25
N ALA A 33 1.46 -54.26 -11.02
CA ALA A 33 2.88 -54.53 -11.16
C ALA A 33 3.44 -54.34 -12.58
N GLU A 34 4.75 -54.08 -12.66
CA GLU A 34 5.63 -54.79 -13.58
C GLU A 34 7.08 -54.76 -13.10
N ALA A 35 7.74 -55.91 -13.23
CA ALA A 35 9.08 -56.22 -12.80
C ALA A 35 10.15 -55.67 -13.76
N VAL A 36 11.43 -55.69 -13.35
CA VAL A 36 12.51 -56.46 -14.02
C VAL A 36 13.89 -56.22 -13.37
N GLN A 37 14.47 -57.36 -12.94
CA GLN A 37 15.88 -57.79 -12.89
C GLN A 37 16.95 -57.08 -12.03
N GLY A 38 17.63 -57.91 -11.22
CA GLY A 38 18.99 -57.62 -10.75
C GLY A 38 19.60 -58.52 -9.67
N LYS A 39 19.77 -59.82 -9.95
CA LYS A 39 20.77 -60.78 -9.40
C LYS A 39 21.19 -60.75 -7.90
N VAL A 40 20.71 -61.79 -7.19
CA VAL A 40 21.42 -62.81 -6.38
C VAL A 40 22.87 -62.53 -5.94
N GLU A 41 23.10 -62.54 -4.61
CA GLU A 41 24.12 -63.38 -3.96
C GLU A 41 23.77 -63.68 -2.48
N LYS A 42 24.05 -64.91 -2.05
CA LYS A 42 23.75 -65.49 -0.73
C LYS A 42 24.82 -65.10 0.31
N SER A 43 24.42 -64.79 1.54
CA SER A 43 24.97 -65.45 2.75
C SER A 43 24.18 -65.01 3.99
N VAL A 44 23.81 -65.99 4.83
CA VAL A 44 23.15 -65.81 6.13
C VAL A 44 24.15 -66.28 7.18
N VAL A 45 24.51 -65.40 8.12
CA VAL A 45 25.06 -65.77 9.44
C VAL A 45 24.53 -64.74 10.45
N ASP A 46 23.64 -65.17 11.32
CA ASP A 46 23.23 -64.47 12.53
C ASP A 46 24.30 -64.63 13.62
N GLN A 47 24.70 -63.53 14.25
CA GLN A 47 25.39 -63.52 15.55
C GLN A 47 24.66 -62.58 16.52
N LYS A 48 24.16 -63.17 17.61
CA LYS A 48 23.75 -62.48 18.85
C LYS A 48 24.97 -62.15 19.71
N PRO A 49 25.01 -61.02 20.45
CA PRO A 49 26.07 -60.76 21.40
C PRO A 49 25.79 -61.33 22.80
N THR A 50 26.91 -61.58 23.45
CA THR A 50 27.20 -62.31 24.68
C THR A 50 26.96 -61.52 25.97
N LEU A 51 26.57 -62.24 27.04
CA LEU A 51 26.66 -61.82 28.44
C LEU A 51 27.82 -62.60 29.12
N ASN A 52 28.72 -61.87 29.77
CA ASN A 52 29.79 -62.37 30.63
C ASN A 52 29.43 -62.06 32.08
N ALA A 53 29.46 -63.07 32.97
CA ALA A 53 29.89 -62.90 34.36
C ALA A 53 30.22 -64.27 35.00
N LEU A 54 31.53 -64.40 35.25
CA LEU A 54 32.30 -65.30 36.12
C LEU A 54 31.56 -65.97 37.29
N ALA A 55 31.71 -67.30 37.38
CA ALA A 55 31.55 -68.09 38.60
C ALA A 55 32.90 -68.67 39.02
N ASN A 56 33.29 -68.41 40.28
CA ASN A 56 34.44 -69.06 40.94
C ASN A 56 34.00 -70.42 41.50
N GLY A 57 34.85 -71.42 41.26
CA GLY A 57 34.57 -72.82 41.60
C GLY A 57 34.85 -73.20 43.04
N ILE A 58 34.15 -74.26 43.48
CA ILE A 58 34.61 -75.15 44.55
C ILE A 58 34.36 -76.58 44.08
N GLN A 59 35.42 -77.38 44.18
CA GLN A 59 35.52 -78.79 43.81
C GLN A 59 34.60 -79.68 44.64
N THR A 60 33.96 -80.65 44.00
CA THR A 60 33.52 -81.88 44.66
C THR A 60 34.02 -83.10 43.90
N LYS A 61 34.73 -83.97 44.63
CA LYS A 61 35.21 -85.28 44.20
C LYS A 61 34.04 -86.25 44.17
N ASN A 62 33.85 -86.93 43.05
CA ASN A 62 33.08 -88.15 42.97
C ASN A 62 33.78 -89.28 43.73
N LYS A 63 33.02 -90.04 44.53
CA LYS A 63 33.30 -91.44 44.79
C LYS A 63 32.00 -92.24 44.69
N GLU A 64 32.11 -93.30 43.90
CA GLU A 64 31.17 -94.35 43.56
C GLU A 64 30.38 -94.89 44.76
N VAL A 65 29.16 -95.38 44.54
CA VAL A 65 28.76 -96.78 44.76
C VAL A 65 27.48 -97.08 43.96
N ALA A 66 27.52 -98.17 43.19
CA ALA A 66 26.38 -98.77 42.51
C ALA A 66 25.48 -99.56 43.48
N ILE A 67 24.18 -99.69 43.19
CA ILE A 67 23.41 -100.95 43.36
C ILE A 67 22.18 -100.93 42.43
N LYS A 68 21.93 -102.12 41.88
CA LYS A 68 20.89 -102.53 40.93
C LYS A 68 19.46 -102.50 41.50
N GLU A 69 18.54 -102.37 40.56
CA GLU A 69 17.12 -102.76 40.55
C GLU A 69 16.78 -104.05 41.34
N THR A 70 15.63 -104.09 42.03
CA THR A 70 14.39 -104.76 41.56
C THR A 70 13.32 -104.90 42.66
N SER A 71 12.07 -104.98 42.18
CA SER A 71 10.88 -105.65 42.73
C SER A 71 9.87 -104.89 43.63
N THR A 72 8.77 -104.51 42.95
CA THR A 72 7.34 -104.83 43.24
C THR A 72 6.63 -104.29 44.48
N GLU A 73 5.73 -103.36 44.17
CA GLU A 73 4.29 -103.29 44.53
C GLU A 73 3.82 -103.29 46.00
N GLU A 74 3.13 -102.18 46.27
CA GLU A 74 1.95 -102.01 47.13
C GLU A 74 2.10 -102.07 48.65
N ASN A 75 2.36 -100.89 49.22
CA ASN A 75 1.43 -100.33 50.21
C ASN A 75 1.47 -98.78 50.16
N ILE A 76 0.43 -98.18 49.57
CA ILE A 76 0.12 -96.76 49.68
C ILE A 76 -0.82 -96.63 50.88
N ASP A 77 -0.40 -95.95 51.96
CA ASP A 77 -1.19 -94.85 52.55
C ASP A 77 -0.46 -94.01 53.61
N THR A 78 -0.51 -92.68 53.43
CA THR A 78 -0.37 -91.55 54.38
C THR A 78 0.94 -91.39 55.20
N THR A 79 1.75 -90.33 55.09
CA THR A 79 1.42 -88.89 55.14
C THR A 79 2.61 -88.03 54.67
N ASP A 80 2.57 -87.39 53.49
CA ASP A 80 3.47 -86.27 53.13
C ASP A 80 2.98 -84.94 53.76
N ARG A 81 2.33 -85.04 54.92
CA ARG A 81 1.68 -83.93 55.60
C ARG A 81 2.16 -83.81 57.03
N VAL A 82 2.76 -82.68 57.34
CA VAL A 82 3.12 -82.31 58.71
C VAL A 82 1.99 -81.46 59.27
N ILE A 83 1.47 -81.82 60.45
CA ILE A 83 0.40 -81.07 61.12
C ILE A 83 0.88 -80.54 62.46
N GLY A 84 0.31 -79.42 62.90
CA GLY A 84 0.63 -78.87 64.21
C GLY A 84 -0.28 -77.75 64.65
N LYS A 85 0.17 -77.02 65.68
CA LYS A 85 -0.50 -75.83 66.20
C LYS A 85 0.45 -74.66 66.20
N TRP A 86 -0.10 -73.47 65.99
CA TRP A 86 0.59 -72.19 66.14
C TRP A 86 -0.35 -71.28 66.94
N GLY A 87 -0.04 -71.06 68.22
CA GLY A 87 -1.02 -70.56 69.17
C GLY A 87 -2.23 -71.50 69.31
N SER A 88 -3.44 -70.98 69.06
CA SER A 88 -4.68 -71.78 69.04
C SER A 88 -5.10 -72.26 67.65
N ALA A 89 -4.46 -71.75 66.59
CA ALA A 89 -4.71 -72.19 65.22
C ALA A 89 -4.05 -73.56 64.94
N THR A 90 -4.74 -74.39 64.17
CA THR A 90 -4.17 -75.65 63.65
C THR A 90 -3.68 -75.45 62.23
N TRP A 91 -2.57 -76.11 61.87
CA TRP A 91 -2.00 -76.00 60.53
C TRP A 91 -1.66 -77.39 59.95
N ASP A 92 -1.64 -77.46 58.63
CA ASP A 92 -1.34 -78.63 57.80
C ASP A 92 -0.42 -78.20 56.66
N PHE A 93 0.80 -78.74 56.62
CA PHE A 93 1.80 -78.48 55.59
C PHE A 93 1.89 -79.68 54.65
N ASP A 94 1.55 -79.45 53.38
CA ASP A 94 1.71 -80.42 52.30
C ASP A 94 3.09 -80.25 51.66
N VAL A 95 3.98 -81.20 51.96
CA VAL A 95 5.38 -81.18 51.50
C VAL A 95 5.46 -81.24 49.97
N SER A 96 4.51 -81.93 49.31
CA SER A 96 4.52 -82.12 47.86
C SER A 96 4.19 -80.83 47.09
N SER A 97 3.24 -80.04 47.60
CA SER A 97 2.84 -78.76 46.99
C SER A 97 3.58 -77.55 47.58
N GLY A 98 4.22 -77.70 48.75
CA GLY A 98 4.80 -76.59 49.51
C GLY A 98 3.73 -75.65 50.09
N THR A 99 2.49 -76.13 50.26
CA THR A 99 1.36 -75.33 50.75
C THR A 99 1.16 -75.54 52.25
N LEU A 100 1.27 -74.46 53.01
CA LEU A 100 0.91 -74.41 54.43
C LEU A 100 -0.51 -73.88 54.59
N THR A 101 -1.44 -74.73 55.03
CA THR A 101 -2.82 -74.34 55.33
C THR A 101 -2.98 -74.09 56.82
N ILE A 102 -3.40 -72.88 57.20
CA ILE A 102 -3.65 -72.48 58.59
C ILE A 102 -5.16 -72.29 58.76
N LYS A 103 -5.74 -72.99 59.74
CA LYS A 103 -7.18 -72.93 60.07
C LYS A 103 -7.47 -71.85 61.11
N SER A 104 -8.76 -71.56 61.33
CA SER A 104 -9.25 -70.61 62.33
C SER A 104 -8.55 -70.74 63.69
N GLY A 105 -8.22 -69.60 64.28
CA GLY A 105 -7.55 -69.51 65.58
C GLY A 105 -6.69 -68.27 65.69
N MET A 106 -6.20 -68.00 66.90
CA MET A 106 -5.22 -66.95 67.17
C MET A 106 -3.83 -67.51 66.99
N LEU A 107 -3.03 -66.88 66.13
CA LEU A 107 -1.63 -67.26 65.90
C LEU A 107 -0.79 -66.95 67.14
N GLY A 108 0.22 -67.78 67.39
CA GLY A 108 1.23 -67.56 68.43
C GLY A 108 2.31 -66.59 67.98
N GLU A 109 3.34 -66.40 68.81
CA GLU A 109 4.54 -65.65 68.40
C GLU A 109 5.28 -66.37 67.27
N TYR A 110 6.16 -65.68 66.54
CA TYR A 110 6.87 -66.26 65.39
C TYR A 110 7.72 -67.49 65.77
N LYS A 111 8.21 -67.59 67.02
CA LYS A 111 8.96 -68.76 67.51
C LYS A 111 8.12 -70.05 67.58
N GLU A 112 6.80 -69.92 67.59
CA GLU A 112 5.85 -71.04 67.57
C GLU A 112 5.36 -71.35 66.14
N SER A 113 5.89 -70.67 65.13
CA SER A 113 5.45 -70.83 63.75
C SER A 113 5.77 -72.22 63.19
N PRO A 114 5.08 -72.66 62.13
CA PRO A 114 5.31 -73.97 61.52
C PRO A 114 6.75 -74.21 61.06
N TRP A 115 7.45 -73.18 60.55
CA TRP A 115 8.83 -73.29 60.09
C TRP A 115 9.86 -73.44 61.23
N ASN A 116 9.46 -73.24 62.48
CA ASN A 116 10.29 -73.57 63.64
C ASN A 116 10.19 -75.05 64.07
N ASN A 117 9.29 -75.83 63.46
CA ASN A 117 9.26 -77.28 63.60
C ASN A 117 10.50 -77.90 62.90
N GLU A 118 11.15 -78.86 63.54
CA GLU A 118 12.31 -79.57 62.98
C GLU A 118 11.97 -80.38 61.71
N GLU A 119 10.70 -80.75 61.54
CA GLU A 119 10.19 -81.49 60.37
C GLU A 119 9.92 -80.59 59.16
N ILE A 120 9.99 -79.26 59.31
CA ILE A 120 9.68 -78.30 58.24
C ILE A 120 10.93 -77.50 57.88
N ILE A 121 11.31 -77.55 56.61
CA ILE A 121 12.32 -76.67 56.03
C ILE A 121 11.61 -75.40 55.54
N ALA A 122 11.96 -74.24 56.08
CA ALA A 122 11.31 -72.96 55.79
C ALA A 122 11.28 -72.63 54.28
N SER A 123 12.34 -72.97 53.55
CA SER A 123 12.43 -72.78 52.09
C SER A 123 11.51 -73.67 51.27
N ASP A 124 10.87 -74.68 51.85
CA ASP A 124 9.93 -75.56 51.14
C ASP A 124 8.50 -74.97 51.14
N ILE A 125 8.23 -74.01 52.01
CA ILE A 125 6.95 -73.29 52.05
C ILE A 125 6.91 -72.30 50.88
N LYS A 126 6.06 -72.61 49.90
CA LYS A 126 5.83 -71.80 48.69
C LYS A 126 4.54 -71.00 48.74
N LYS A 127 3.58 -71.43 49.55
CA LYS A 127 2.25 -70.82 49.68
C LYS A 127 1.73 -70.94 51.11
N ILE A 128 1.11 -69.88 51.62
CA ILE A 128 0.33 -69.94 52.86
C ILE A 128 -1.14 -69.67 52.53
N ASN A 129 -2.03 -70.53 53.03
CA ASN A 129 -3.48 -70.38 52.86
C ASN A 129 -4.16 -70.29 54.22
N LEU A 130 -4.76 -69.14 54.52
CA LEU A 130 -5.53 -68.89 55.74
C LEU A 130 -7.00 -69.24 55.48
N ILE A 131 -7.53 -70.24 56.19
CA ILE A 131 -8.93 -70.67 56.06
C ILE A 131 -9.71 -70.45 57.35
N GLY A 132 -10.79 -69.69 57.24
CA GLY A 132 -11.61 -69.27 58.39
C GLY A 132 -11.06 -68.04 59.12
N GLU A 133 -11.52 -67.82 60.35
CA GLU A 133 -11.18 -66.62 61.13
C GLU A 133 -9.81 -66.78 61.80
N THR A 134 -8.76 -66.35 61.10
CA THR A 134 -7.38 -66.36 61.61
C THR A 134 -7.07 -65.00 62.21
N VAL A 135 -6.60 -64.96 63.46
CA VAL A 135 -6.35 -63.72 64.22
C VAL A 135 -4.86 -63.60 64.55
N ALA A 136 -4.25 -62.47 64.22
CA ALA A 136 -2.86 -62.19 64.54
C ALA A 136 -2.69 -61.83 66.03
N PRO A 137 -1.56 -62.19 66.68
CA PRO A 137 -1.26 -61.77 68.04
C PRO A 137 -1.04 -60.25 68.14
N ARG A 138 -1.16 -59.72 69.37
CA ARG A 138 -0.91 -58.29 69.65
C ARG A 138 0.49 -57.85 69.17
N ASN A 139 1.51 -58.65 69.45
CA ASN A 139 2.84 -58.47 68.86
C ASN A 139 3.01 -59.45 67.69
N SER A 140 2.93 -58.97 66.45
CA SER A 140 3.10 -59.76 65.22
C SER A 140 4.47 -59.52 64.57
N SER A 141 5.48 -59.22 65.39
CA SER A 141 6.86 -59.12 64.93
C SER A 141 7.30 -60.43 64.29
N TYR A 142 7.84 -60.36 63.06
CA TYR A 142 8.29 -61.51 62.27
C TYR A 142 7.21 -62.58 62.03
N LEU A 143 5.92 -62.23 62.05
CA LEU A 143 4.83 -63.22 62.01
C LEU A 143 4.94 -64.22 60.85
N PHE A 144 5.31 -63.78 59.64
CA PHE A 144 5.61 -64.65 58.49
C PHE A 144 7.09 -64.59 58.10
N SER A 145 7.96 -64.48 59.10
CA SER A 145 9.41 -64.37 58.95
C SER A 145 10.12 -64.99 60.17
N SER A 146 11.42 -64.69 60.34
CA SER A 146 12.25 -65.13 61.46
C SER A 146 13.44 -64.18 61.66
N ASP A 147 13.95 -64.09 62.89
CA ASP A 147 15.25 -63.47 63.19
C ASP A 147 16.44 -64.42 62.89
N ASP A 148 16.16 -65.72 62.71
CA ASP A 148 17.10 -66.69 62.16
C ASP A 148 16.97 -66.77 60.63
N ARG A 149 18.04 -66.36 59.92
CA ARG A 149 18.14 -66.38 58.45
C ARG A 149 17.90 -67.75 57.82
N ASN A 150 18.13 -68.85 58.53
CA ASN A 150 17.86 -70.20 58.02
C ASN A 150 16.38 -70.58 58.09
N LYS A 151 15.58 -69.78 58.79
CA LYS A 151 14.15 -70.00 59.02
C LYS A 151 13.26 -68.96 58.33
N CYS A 152 13.84 -68.07 57.53
CA CYS A 152 13.10 -67.12 56.69
C CYS A 152 12.40 -67.83 55.51
N LEU A 153 11.22 -67.34 55.14
CA LEU A 153 10.37 -67.92 54.10
C LEU A 153 10.77 -67.46 52.69
N ILE A 154 12.03 -67.67 52.31
CA ILE A 154 12.64 -67.11 51.09
C ILE A 154 11.93 -67.52 49.78
N ASN A 155 11.25 -68.67 49.75
CA ASN A 155 10.55 -69.20 48.57
C ASN A 155 9.03 -69.01 48.62
N LEU A 156 8.51 -68.28 49.61
CA LEU A 156 7.09 -67.99 49.73
C LEU A 156 6.64 -67.06 48.60
N ASN A 157 5.73 -67.53 47.75
CA ASN A 157 5.26 -66.78 46.57
C ASN A 157 3.96 -66.03 46.84
N GLU A 158 3.05 -66.64 47.60
CA GLU A 158 1.75 -66.05 47.88
C GLU A 158 1.20 -66.41 49.27
N ILE A 159 0.46 -65.46 49.85
CA ILE A 159 -0.37 -65.68 51.02
C ILE A 159 -1.82 -65.31 50.64
N THR A 160 -2.73 -66.27 50.81
CA THR A 160 -4.15 -66.10 50.47
C THR A 160 -5.03 -66.26 51.71
N GLY A 161 -6.18 -65.57 51.71
CA GLY A 161 -7.12 -65.59 52.83
C GLY A 161 -6.95 -64.38 53.74
N ASN A 162 -7.84 -64.26 54.74
CA ASN A 162 -7.91 -63.07 55.58
C ASN A 162 -7.21 -63.28 56.92
N LEU A 163 -6.42 -62.29 57.34
CA LEU A 163 -5.82 -62.22 58.66
C LEU A 163 -6.43 -61.03 59.42
N ASN A 164 -7.09 -61.30 60.55
CA ASN A 164 -7.59 -60.27 61.43
C ASN A 164 -6.45 -59.70 62.28
N VAL A 165 -6.08 -58.44 62.02
CA VAL A 165 -5.02 -57.70 62.72
C VAL A 165 -5.55 -56.60 63.65
N ASN A 166 -6.84 -56.61 63.99
CA ASN A 166 -7.50 -55.51 64.72
C ASN A 166 -6.86 -55.21 66.09
N GLN A 167 -6.24 -56.21 66.71
CA GLN A 167 -5.58 -56.09 68.03
C GLN A 167 -4.06 -55.90 67.92
N THR A 168 -3.50 -55.95 66.71
CA THR A 168 -2.06 -55.95 66.49
C THR A 168 -1.48 -54.56 66.68
N THR A 169 -0.46 -54.44 67.53
CA THR A 169 0.26 -53.20 67.81
C THR A 169 1.61 -53.12 67.11
N SER A 170 2.19 -54.24 66.68
CA SER A 170 3.43 -54.25 65.89
C SER A 170 3.34 -55.25 64.73
N LEU A 171 3.67 -54.77 63.53
CA LEU A 171 3.87 -55.51 62.29
C LEU A 171 5.36 -55.51 61.88
N HIS A 172 6.26 -55.31 62.85
CA HIS A 172 7.69 -55.27 62.61
C HIS A 172 8.17 -56.52 61.88
N GLY A 173 8.84 -56.37 60.74
CA GLY A 173 9.43 -57.50 60.02
C GLY A 173 8.46 -58.61 59.61
N THR A 174 7.13 -58.37 59.57
CA THR A 174 6.12 -59.43 59.35
C THR A 174 6.40 -60.29 58.11
N PHE A 175 6.89 -59.72 57.01
CA PHE A 175 7.24 -60.41 55.78
C PHE A 175 8.72 -60.27 55.41
N MET A 176 9.58 -59.91 56.37
CA MET A 176 11.01 -59.76 56.12
C MET A 176 11.60 -61.02 55.48
N ASP A 177 12.50 -60.88 54.50
CA ASP A 177 13.17 -61.98 53.80
C ASP A 177 12.23 -62.95 53.04
N CYS A 178 10.96 -62.57 52.81
CA CYS A 178 10.08 -63.27 51.88
C CYS A 178 10.44 -62.92 50.43
N ASN A 179 11.64 -63.32 50.01
CA ASN A 179 12.30 -62.92 48.76
C ASN A 179 11.44 -63.18 47.52
N SER A 180 10.71 -64.30 47.50
CA SER A 180 9.89 -64.73 46.36
C SER A 180 8.46 -64.20 46.36
N LEU A 181 8.07 -63.39 47.35
CA LEU A 181 6.69 -62.96 47.53
C LEU A 181 6.25 -62.06 46.37
N THR A 182 5.21 -62.48 45.66
CA THR A 182 4.65 -61.74 44.51
C THR A 182 3.19 -61.35 44.72
N LYS A 183 2.45 -62.12 45.53
CA LYS A 183 1.02 -61.92 45.75
C LYS A 183 0.67 -61.94 47.24
N LEU A 184 0.01 -60.88 47.69
CA LEU A 184 -0.36 -60.69 49.08
C LEU A 184 -1.70 -59.95 49.18
N GLU A 185 -2.67 -60.55 49.85
CA GLU A 185 -4.01 -59.99 50.05
C GLU A 185 -4.09 -59.25 51.41
N ILE A 186 -3.68 -57.99 51.44
CA ILE A 186 -3.60 -57.17 52.68
C ILE A 186 -4.60 -56.00 52.75
N ASN A 187 -5.36 -55.76 51.69
CA ASN A 187 -6.23 -54.59 51.57
C ASN A 187 -7.43 -54.63 52.55
N ASN A 188 -7.70 -55.76 53.21
CA ASN A 188 -8.79 -55.89 54.18
C ASN A 188 -8.31 -55.77 55.64
N TRP A 189 -7.04 -55.46 55.87
CA TRP A 189 -6.49 -55.35 57.21
C TRP A 189 -6.91 -54.04 57.88
N HIS A 190 -7.42 -54.11 59.12
CA HIS A 190 -7.70 -52.93 59.93
C HIS A 190 -6.53 -52.63 60.87
N THR A 191 -5.66 -51.71 60.45
CA THR A 191 -4.38 -51.40 61.12
C THR A 191 -4.47 -50.30 62.19
N SER A 192 -5.67 -49.95 62.65
CA SER A 192 -5.93 -48.78 63.51
C SER A 192 -5.34 -48.85 64.93
N GLN A 193 -4.64 -49.92 65.29
CA GLN A 193 -3.92 -50.09 66.57
C GLN A 193 -2.41 -50.27 66.36
N VAL A 194 -1.92 -50.32 65.12
CA VAL A 194 -0.51 -50.59 64.80
C VAL A 194 0.32 -49.34 65.11
N GLU A 195 1.38 -49.53 65.90
CA GLU A 195 2.36 -48.48 66.26
C GLU A 195 3.70 -48.66 65.52
N ASP A 196 4.01 -49.85 65.02
CA ASP A 196 5.31 -50.19 64.41
C ASP A 196 5.12 -51.05 63.14
N MET A 197 5.65 -50.57 62.01
CA MET A 197 5.69 -51.23 60.70
C MET A 197 7.13 -51.34 60.16
N SER A 198 8.13 -51.11 60.99
CA SER A 198 9.53 -51.13 60.57
C SER A 198 9.91 -52.50 59.99
N PHE A 199 10.70 -52.48 58.92
CA PHE A 199 11.18 -53.67 58.20
C PHE A 199 10.11 -54.62 57.64
N MET A 200 8.83 -54.24 57.62
CA MET A 200 7.71 -55.16 57.34
C MET A 200 7.87 -55.96 56.04
N PHE A 201 8.40 -55.37 54.97
CA PHE A 201 8.61 -55.98 53.65
C PHE A 201 10.08 -56.02 53.22
N LYS A 202 11.02 -55.81 54.16
CA LYS A 202 12.44 -55.77 53.82
C LYS A 202 12.87 -57.06 53.10
N ASN A 203 13.67 -56.92 52.04
CA ASN A 203 14.16 -58.01 51.18
C ASN A 203 13.07 -58.78 50.40
N CYS A 204 11.85 -58.26 50.27
CA CYS A 204 10.84 -58.83 49.37
C CYS A 204 11.15 -58.50 47.90
N TYR A 205 12.24 -59.05 47.34
CA TYR A 205 12.76 -58.68 46.02
C TYR A 205 11.74 -58.82 44.88
N ASN A 206 10.87 -59.84 44.90
CA ASN A 206 9.92 -60.12 43.82
C ASN A 206 8.59 -59.36 43.93
N LEU A 207 8.42 -58.54 44.97
CA LEU A 207 7.20 -57.78 45.16
C LEU A 207 7.13 -56.66 44.11
N THR A 208 6.05 -56.60 43.33
CA THR A 208 5.92 -55.64 42.21
C THR A 208 4.96 -54.50 42.49
N SER A 209 3.95 -54.71 43.31
CA SER A 209 3.01 -53.67 43.73
C SER A 209 2.30 -54.05 45.02
N LEU A 210 1.94 -53.06 45.82
CA LEU A 210 1.03 -53.23 46.96
C LEU A 210 -0.05 -52.14 46.95
N ASP A 211 -1.24 -52.54 47.36
CA ASP A 211 -2.37 -51.64 47.57
C ASP A 211 -2.74 -51.60 49.05
N MET A 212 -2.44 -50.49 49.73
CA MET A 212 -2.66 -50.32 51.17
C MET A 212 -3.56 -49.10 51.44
N ALA A 213 -4.42 -48.75 50.48
CA ALA A 213 -5.29 -47.59 50.56
C ALA A 213 -6.41 -47.69 51.61
N THR A 214 -6.57 -48.81 52.30
CA THR A 214 -7.60 -49.00 53.35
C THR A 214 -7.01 -48.94 54.76
N TRP A 215 -5.69 -48.86 54.87
CA TRP A 215 -4.99 -48.89 56.15
C TRP A 215 -5.14 -47.58 56.91
N ASP A 216 -5.41 -47.67 58.21
CA ASP A 216 -5.41 -46.53 59.14
C ASP A 216 -4.04 -46.49 59.84
N THR A 217 -3.18 -45.55 59.43
CA THR A 217 -1.79 -45.46 59.92
C THR A 217 -1.59 -44.36 60.96
N LYS A 218 -2.66 -43.72 61.47
CA LYS A 218 -2.56 -42.52 62.34
C LYS A 218 -1.79 -42.72 63.65
N PHE A 219 -1.62 -43.96 64.11
CA PHE A 219 -0.88 -44.30 65.33
C PHE A 219 0.50 -44.90 65.07
N VAL A 220 0.87 -45.12 63.80
CA VAL A 220 2.18 -45.68 63.45
C VAL A 220 3.26 -44.64 63.76
N LYS A 221 4.29 -45.06 64.51
CA LYS A 221 5.43 -44.24 64.93
C LYS A 221 6.71 -44.57 64.16
N ASP A 222 6.88 -45.84 63.77
CA ASP A 222 8.08 -46.33 63.06
C ASP A 222 7.72 -47.07 61.76
N MET A 223 8.31 -46.62 60.65
CA MET A 223 8.23 -47.20 59.31
C MET A 223 9.64 -47.37 58.70
N SER A 224 10.69 -47.37 59.52
CA SER A 224 12.07 -47.46 59.04
C SER A 224 12.31 -48.77 58.28
N PHE A 225 13.02 -48.67 57.15
CA PHE A 225 13.40 -49.78 56.27
C PHE A 225 12.24 -50.69 55.83
N MET A 226 11.00 -50.17 55.84
CA MET A 226 9.80 -50.96 55.59
C MET A 226 9.84 -51.69 54.25
N PHE A 227 10.34 -51.05 53.19
CA PHE A 227 10.51 -51.63 51.85
C PHE A 227 11.98 -51.71 51.40
N GLU A 228 12.93 -51.70 52.34
CA GLU A 228 14.35 -51.79 51.99
C GLU A 228 14.60 -53.04 51.12
N ASP A 229 15.31 -52.87 50.00
CA ASP A 229 15.64 -53.94 49.06
C ASP A 229 14.41 -54.62 48.40
N CYS A 230 13.28 -53.91 48.28
CA CYS A 230 12.19 -54.30 47.39
C CYS A 230 12.46 -53.88 45.94
N ASN A 231 13.54 -54.36 45.32
CA ASN A 231 14.04 -53.81 44.05
C ASN A 231 13.04 -53.86 42.88
N ASN A 232 12.14 -54.86 42.81
CA ASN A 232 11.14 -54.95 41.73
C ASN A 232 9.82 -54.20 42.01
N LEU A 233 9.74 -53.48 43.13
CA LEU A 233 8.53 -52.74 43.51
C LEU A 233 8.33 -51.56 42.57
N LYS A 234 7.23 -51.56 41.82
CA LYS A 234 6.89 -50.54 40.80
C LYS A 234 5.87 -49.52 41.27
N LYS A 235 4.93 -49.95 42.11
CA LYS A 235 3.78 -49.14 42.52
C LYS A 235 3.42 -49.35 43.98
N LEU A 236 3.17 -48.25 44.68
CA LEU A 236 2.60 -48.25 46.03
C LEU A 236 1.39 -47.32 46.09
N ASN A 237 0.29 -47.85 46.62
CA ASN A 237 -0.89 -47.05 46.92
C ASN A 237 -0.98 -46.76 48.42
N LEU A 238 -0.66 -45.52 48.80
CA LEU A 238 -0.61 -45.01 50.18
C LEU A 238 -1.71 -43.96 50.43
N ASN A 239 -2.75 -43.91 49.59
CA ASN A 239 -3.70 -42.79 49.52
C ASN A 239 -4.48 -42.46 50.80
N SER A 240 -4.63 -43.41 51.73
CA SER A 240 -5.35 -43.17 53.00
C SER A 240 -4.43 -43.10 54.20
N TRP A 241 -3.11 -43.10 53.98
CA TRP A 241 -2.15 -43.07 55.05
C TRP A 241 -2.11 -41.68 55.70
N ASP A 242 -2.24 -41.66 57.02
CA ASP A 242 -1.92 -40.53 57.87
C ASP A 242 -0.56 -40.81 58.52
N THR A 243 0.49 -40.12 58.06
CA THR A 243 1.86 -40.28 58.56
C THR A 243 2.25 -39.15 59.52
N THR A 244 1.29 -38.35 59.98
CA THR A 244 1.58 -37.21 60.87
C THR A 244 2.24 -37.63 62.17
N SER A 245 1.85 -38.79 62.73
CA SER A 245 2.44 -39.38 63.95
C SER A 245 3.76 -40.13 63.73
N VAL A 246 4.17 -40.41 62.49
CA VAL A 246 5.39 -41.17 62.21
C VAL A 246 6.61 -40.34 62.62
N THR A 247 7.43 -40.89 63.51
CA THR A 247 8.66 -40.25 64.01
C THR A 247 9.93 -40.77 63.34
N ASN A 248 9.86 -41.97 62.75
CA ASN A 248 10.99 -42.61 62.07
C ASN A 248 10.53 -43.23 60.74
N MET A 249 11.13 -42.78 59.63
CA MET A 249 10.87 -43.29 58.28
C MET A 249 12.19 -43.54 57.53
N GLN A 250 13.29 -43.72 58.27
CA GLN A 250 14.64 -43.88 57.73
C GLN A 250 14.70 -45.06 56.75
N GLY A 251 15.23 -44.82 55.55
CA GLY A 251 15.49 -45.86 54.55
C GLY A 251 14.24 -46.62 54.10
N ALA A 252 13.05 -46.07 54.27
CA ALA A 252 11.79 -46.76 53.99
C ALA A 252 11.69 -47.26 52.53
N PHE A 253 12.30 -46.55 51.57
CA PHE A 253 12.36 -46.93 50.15
C PHE A 253 13.78 -47.20 49.63
N LYS A 254 14.72 -47.46 50.54
CA LYS A 254 16.11 -47.70 50.17
C LYS A 254 16.23 -48.90 49.22
N ASN A 255 16.95 -48.73 48.12
CA ASN A 255 17.13 -49.72 47.05
C ASN A 255 15.82 -50.18 46.36
N CYS A 256 14.75 -49.38 46.39
CA CYS A 256 13.54 -49.59 45.59
C CYS A 256 13.70 -49.02 44.15
N ASP A 257 14.67 -49.53 43.38
CA ASP A 257 15.11 -48.89 42.13
C ASP A 257 14.08 -48.84 40.99
N ASN A 258 13.06 -49.70 41.04
CA ASN A 258 12.01 -49.75 40.03
C ASN A 258 10.73 -49.00 40.41
N LEU A 259 10.72 -48.29 41.55
CA LEU A 259 9.55 -47.57 42.02
C LEU A 259 9.24 -46.40 41.08
N ASN A 260 8.10 -46.50 40.39
CA ASN A 260 7.70 -45.56 39.34
C ASN A 260 6.38 -44.85 39.62
N GLU A 261 5.56 -45.36 40.54
CA GLU A 261 4.26 -44.79 40.88
C GLU A 261 4.02 -44.77 42.40
N LEU A 262 3.80 -43.58 42.95
CA LEU A 262 3.41 -43.35 44.33
C LEU A 262 2.02 -42.69 44.35
N VAL A 263 1.01 -43.36 44.91
CA VAL A 263 -0.29 -42.74 45.16
C VAL A 263 -0.28 -42.20 46.58
N LEU A 264 -0.26 -40.88 46.72
CA LEU A 264 -0.16 -40.21 48.02
C LEU A 264 -1.47 -39.48 48.34
N GLY A 265 -1.89 -39.63 49.60
CA GLY A 265 -3.12 -39.08 50.14
C GLY A 265 -2.96 -37.74 50.81
N ARG A 266 -4.09 -37.19 51.26
CA ARG A 266 -4.08 -36.08 52.22
C ARG A 266 -3.49 -36.59 53.53
N ASN A 267 -2.47 -35.92 54.06
CA ASN A 267 -1.69 -36.30 55.27
C ASN A 267 -0.65 -37.42 55.08
N THR A 268 -0.38 -37.88 53.84
CA THR A 268 0.67 -38.87 53.57
C THR A 268 2.03 -38.21 53.35
N LEU A 269 2.60 -37.62 54.40
CA LEU A 269 3.91 -36.98 54.35
C LEU A 269 5.04 -38.02 54.34
N LEU A 270 5.96 -37.90 53.40
CA LEU A 270 7.21 -38.64 53.39
C LEU A 270 8.26 -37.79 54.14
N LYS A 271 8.64 -38.19 55.35
CA LYS A 271 9.51 -37.41 56.26
C LYS A 271 11.00 -37.61 55.96
N THR A 272 11.90 -37.00 56.75
CA THR A 272 13.34 -36.97 56.44
C THR A 272 14.00 -38.35 56.42
N ASN A 273 14.92 -38.51 55.46
CA ASN A 273 15.76 -39.69 55.21
C ASN A 273 15.04 -40.95 54.73
N VAL A 274 13.99 -40.79 53.92
CA VAL A 274 13.23 -41.90 53.32
C VAL A 274 14.02 -42.70 52.26
N GLU A 275 15.07 -42.10 51.68
CA GLU A 275 15.93 -42.70 50.64
C GLU A 275 15.15 -43.13 49.38
N LEU A 276 14.27 -42.24 48.89
CA LEU A 276 13.56 -42.43 47.62
C LEU A 276 14.53 -42.36 46.43
N ILE A 277 14.33 -43.21 45.41
CA ILE A 277 15.17 -43.20 44.20
C ILE A 277 15.23 -41.81 43.56
N GLU A 278 16.43 -41.30 43.30
CA GLU A 278 16.63 -39.99 42.69
C GLU A 278 16.09 -39.93 41.25
N SER A 279 15.12 -39.05 41.01
CA SER A 279 14.43 -38.89 39.73
C SER A 279 13.50 -37.67 39.77
N SER A 280 13.00 -37.25 38.61
CA SER A 280 11.86 -36.34 38.59
C SER A 280 10.53 -37.06 38.90
N TRP A 281 9.62 -36.36 39.56
CA TRP A 281 8.29 -36.82 39.94
C TRP A 281 7.21 -35.84 39.47
N LYS A 282 6.27 -36.32 38.66
CA LYS A 282 5.15 -35.54 38.13
C LYS A 282 3.83 -36.00 38.74
N GLY A 283 3.03 -35.06 39.24
CA GLY A 283 1.65 -35.31 39.59
C GLY A 283 0.81 -35.57 38.33
N LYS A 284 0.15 -36.73 38.26
CA LYS A 284 -0.67 -37.09 37.09
C LYS A 284 -1.93 -36.23 36.97
N ASN A 285 -2.51 -35.86 38.11
CA ASN A 285 -3.80 -35.18 38.20
C ASN A 285 -3.71 -33.76 38.79
N ILE A 286 -2.48 -33.30 39.00
CA ILE A 286 -2.15 -31.98 39.54
C ILE A 286 -0.94 -31.50 38.72
N ASP A 287 -0.97 -30.27 38.19
CA ASP A 287 0.14 -29.71 37.40
C ASP A 287 1.31 -29.32 38.31
N ILE A 288 1.92 -30.33 38.93
CA ILE A 288 3.03 -30.19 39.86
C ILE A 288 4.12 -31.15 39.43
N PHE A 289 5.33 -30.60 39.32
CA PHE A 289 6.52 -31.32 38.90
C PHE A 289 7.63 -31.03 39.90
N TYR A 290 8.29 -32.09 40.34
CA TYR A 290 9.48 -32.03 41.16
C TYR A 290 10.63 -32.59 40.33
N PRO A 291 11.67 -31.79 40.01
CA PRO A 291 12.75 -32.23 39.13
C PRO A 291 13.72 -33.23 39.78
N SER A 292 13.68 -33.34 41.11
CA SER A 292 14.48 -34.28 41.91
C SER A 292 13.63 -34.90 43.01
N SER A 293 14.09 -36.05 43.53
CA SER A 293 13.43 -36.71 44.67
C SER A 293 13.60 -35.90 45.94
N GLN A 294 14.73 -35.21 46.10
CA GLN A 294 14.93 -34.29 47.21
C GLN A 294 13.90 -33.15 47.19
N GLU A 295 13.67 -32.51 46.04
CA GLU A 295 12.68 -31.43 45.93
C GLU A 295 11.25 -31.93 46.14
N PHE A 296 10.95 -33.15 45.70
CA PHE A 296 9.67 -33.80 45.99
C PHE A 296 9.45 -33.98 47.50
N LEU A 297 10.45 -34.48 48.21
CA LEU A 297 10.38 -34.71 49.65
C LEU A 297 10.32 -33.40 50.45
N ASP A 298 11.05 -32.36 50.03
CA ASP A 298 11.12 -31.08 50.74
C ASP A 298 9.83 -30.24 50.59
N ASN A 299 9.14 -30.35 49.44
CA ASN A 299 8.00 -29.47 49.11
C ASN A 299 6.64 -30.18 49.10
N TYR A 300 6.58 -31.50 49.19
CA TYR A 300 5.30 -32.21 49.28
C TYR A 300 4.72 -32.12 50.68
N GLU A 301 3.84 -31.13 50.89
CA GLU A 301 3.18 -30.87 52.18
C GLU A 301 1.89 -31.71 52.38
N GLY A 302 1.61 -32.71 51.54
CA GLY A 302 0.46 -33.60 51.69
C GLY A 302 -0.91 -32.96 51.42
N SER A 303 -0.98 -31.69 51.00
CA SER A 303 -2.24 -31.01 50.66
C SER A 303 -2.80 -31.41 49.28
N GLN A 304 -1.95 -32.00 48.44
CA GLN A 304 -2.20 -32.27 47.02
C GLN A 304 -2.20 -33.79 46.75
N ALA A 305 -3.27 -34.47 47.17
CA ALA A 305 -3.41 -35.90 46.90
C ALA A 305 -3.40 -36.17 45.39
N SER A 306 -2.52 -37.05 44.93
CA SER A 306 -2.34 -37.36 43.51
C SER A 306 -1.54 -38.65 43.31
N ILE A 307 -1.48 -39.08 42.05
CA ILE A 307 -0.58 -40.13 41.59
C ILE A 307 0.70 -39.45 41.12
N PHE A 308 1.81 -39.66 41.82
CA PHE A 308 3.12 -39.19 41.42
C PHE A 308 3.80 -40.26 40.58
N ILE A 309 4.09 -39.91 39.33
CA ILE A 309 4.76 -40.76 38.35
C ILE A 309 6.20 -40.31 38.23
N ARG A 310 7.12 -41.27 38.31
CA ARG A 310 8.53 -41.06 38.05
C ARG A 310 8.79 -40.87 36.56
N SER A 311 9.62 -39.89 36.22
CA SER A 311 10.12 -39.68 34.85
C SER A 311 11.62 -39.45 34.82
N GLU A 312 12.25 -39.76 33.68
CA GLU A 312 13.61 -39.31 33.39
C GLU A 312 13.66 -37.79 33.32
N THR A 313 14.59 -37.17 34.04
CA THR A 313 14.74 -35.72 34.08
C THR A 313 15.40 -35.24 32.79
N LYS A 314 14.61 -34.70 31.86
CA LYS A 314 15.14 -33.97 30.71
C LYS A 314 15.62 -32.59 31.15
N VAL A 315 16.75 -32.14 30.63
CA VAL A 315 17.39 -30.87 31.02
C VAL A 315 17.83 -30.05 29.81
N TRP A 316 17.70 -28.72 29.91
CA TRP A 316 18.31 -27.74 29.02
C TRP A 316 19.39 -27.00 29.80
N GLY A 317 20.65 -27.33 29.54
CA GLY A 317 21.76 -26.98 30.43
C GLY A 317 21.62 -27.73 31.75
N THR A 318 21.48 -27.01 32.85
CA THR A 318 21.13 -27.57 34.16
C THR A 318 19.65 -27.40 34.51
N SER A 319 18.87 -26.71 33.67
CA SER A 319 17.45 -26.43 33.89
C SER A 319 16.58 -27.63 33.50
N PRO A 320 15.85 -28.25 34.44
CA PRO A 320 14.87 -29.29 34.10
C PRO A 320 13.74 -28.71 33.26
N TYR A 321 13.15 -29.52 32.39
CA TYR A 321 11.97 -29.08 31.63
C TYR A 321 10.98 -30.21 31.38
N THR A 322 9.72 -29.81 31.11
CA THR A 322 8.64 -30.70 30.69
C THR A 322 7.94 -30.14 29.46
N PHE A 323 7.48 -31.02 28.56
CA PHE A 323 6.68 -30.64 27.40
C PHE A 323 5.34 -31.38 27.44
N ASP A 324 4.24 -30.66 27.31
CA ASP A 324 2.90 -31.24 27.15
C ASP A 324 2.46 -31.16 25.69
N GLU A 325 2.49 -32.31 25.01
CA GLU A 325 2.13 -32.47 23.60
C GLU A 325 0.67 -32.07 23.29
N ASN A 326 -0.22 -32.08 24.28
CA ASN A 326 -1.64 -31.72 24.06
C ASN A 326 -1.84 -30.21 24.03
N THR A 327 -1.07 -29.47 24.83
CA THR A 327 -1.18 -28.01 24.97
C THR A 327 -0.09 -27.26 24.22
N GLY A 328 1.01 -27.92 23.84
CA GLY A 328 2.18 -27.32 23.22
C GLY A 328 3.01 -26.44 24.18
N ILE A 329 2.84 -26.63 25.49
CA ILE A 329 3.54 -25.83 26.52
C ILE A 329 4.85 -26.52 26.90
N LEU A 330 5.96 -25.81 26.74
CA LEU A 330 7.27 -26.17 27.26
C LEU A 330 7.53 -25.41 28.56
N THR A 331 7.47 -26.10 29.70
CA THR A 331 7.79 -25.52 31.00
C THR A 331 9.25 -25.79 31.36
N VAL A 332 10.01 -24.74 31.67
CA VAL A 332 11.43 -24.80 32.02
C VAL A 332 11.60 -24.29 33.45
N PHE A 333 12.19 -25.12 34.31
CA PHE A 333 12.34 -24.85 35.74
C PHE A 333 13.71 -24.25 36.06
N SER A 334 13.88 -23.78 37.30
CA SER A 334 15.12 -23.15 37.78
C SER A 334 16.39 -23.90 37.38
N GLY A 335 17.40 -23.13 36.96
CA GLY A 335 18.69 -23.63 36.51
C GLY A 335 19.38 -22.68 35.54
N ASP A 336 20.55 -23.08 35.07
CA ASP A 336 21.30 -22.37 34.03
C ASP A 336 21.00 -23.01 32.67
N LEU A 337 20.51 -22.22 31.71
CA LEU A 337 20.34 -22.66 30.33
C LEU A 337 21.72 -22.80 29.65
N GLY A 338 21.86 -23.80 28.79
CA GLY A 338 23.10 -24.04 28.06
C GLY A 338 23.07 -25.31 27.22
N GLY A 339 24.12 -25.52 26.41
CA GLY A 339 24.16 -26.62 25.45
C GLY A 339 23.05 -26.53 24.40
N ASN A 340 22.69 -27.68 23.81
CA ASN A 340 21.63 -27.74 22.80
C ASN A 340 20.24 -27.57 23.46
N THR A 341 19.37 -26.82 22.81
CA THR A 341 17.97 -26.65 23.20
C THR A 341 17.19 -27.97 23.11
N PRO A 342 16.03 -28.11 23.79
CA PRO A 342 15.20 -29.32 23.72
C PRO A 342 14.85 -29.76 22.29
N TRP A 343 14.58 -28.80 21.41
CA TRP A 343 14.26 -29.08 20.01
C TRP A 343 15.49 -29.43 19.17
N ASN A 344 16.65 -28.82 19.44
CA ASN A 344 17.89 -29.17 18.75
C ASN A 344 18.44 -30.55 19.17
N LYS A 345 18.01 -31.06 20.32
CA LYS A 345 18.26 -32.45 20.74
C LYS A 345 17.31 -33.46 20.11
N GLY A 346 16.24 -33.01 19.45
CA GLY A 346 15.15 -33.87 18.96
C GLY A 346 14.26 -34.43 20.08
N GLU A 347 14.36 -33.88 21.30
CA GLU A 347 13.60 -34.33 22.47
C GLU A 347 12.18 -33.73 22.52
N VAL A 348 11.97 -32.63 21.79
CA VAL A 348 10.70 -31.92 21.58
C VAL A 348 10.63 -31.45 20.13
N ASN A 349 9.50 -31.60 19.46
CA ASN A 349 9.33 -31.06 18.10
C ASN A 349 9.14 -29.54 18.15
N ALA A 350 10.05 -28.78 17.55
CA ALA A 350 10.00 -27.31 17.51
C ALA A 350 8.64 -26.75 17.02
N LYS A 351 7.98 -27.44 16.09
CA LYS A 351 6.70 -27.00 15.49
C LYS A 351 5.51 -27.23 16.43
N GLU A 352 5.65 -28.04 17.46
CA GLU A 352 4.59 -28.30 18.45
C GLU A 352 4.67 -27.35 19.64
N ILE A 353 5.77 -26.60 19.79
CA ILE A 353 5.92 -25.60 20.85
C ILE A 353 5.08 -24.37 20.49
N LEU A 354 4.03 -24.14 21.26
CA LEU A 354 3.16 -22.97 21.18
C LEU A 354 3.52 -21.92 22.26
N LYS A 355 4.02 -22.37 23.40
CA LYS A 355 4.30 -21.51 24.57
C LYS A 355 5.50 -22.02 25.35
N ILE A 356 6.32 -21.11 25.88
CA ILE A 356 7.42 -21.43 26.80
C ILE A 356 7.16 -20.73 28.13
N ASP A 357 7.17 -21.47 29.23
CA ASP A 357 6.94 -20.95 30.57
C ASP A 357 8.16 -21.20 31.47
N PHE A 358 8.80 -20.12 31.93
CA PHE A 358 9.90 -20.16 32.90
C PHE A 358 9.37 -20.13 34.34
N VAL A 359 9.75 -21.12 35.14
CA VAL A 359 9.33 -21.28 36.54
C VAL A 359 10.54 -21.24 37.48
N GLY A 360 10.57 -20.23 38.35
CA GLY A 360 11.68 -20.01 39.28
C GLY A 360 12.83 -19.23 38.65
N ASN A 361 14.06 -19.45 39.12
CA ASN A 361 15.24 -18.70 38.67
C ASN A 361 15.94 -19.41 37.51
N VAL A 362 15.59 -19.03 36.28
CA VAL A 362 16.19 -19.56 35.06
C VAL A 362 17.19 -18.55 34.51
N VAL A 363 18.44 -18.95 34.31
CA VAL A 363 19.54 -18.06 33.92
C VAL A 363 19.93 -18.31 32.46
N ALA A 364 19.96 -17.26 31.64
CA ALA A 364 20.38 -17.35 30.24
C ALA A 364 21.91 -17.49 30.09
N PRO A 365 22.43 -18.21 29.08
CA PRO A 365 23.86 -18.34 28.86
C PRO A 365 24.48 -17.03 28.36
N GLN A 366 25.77 -16.81 28.64
CA GLN A 366 26.53 -15.63 28.17
C GLN A 366 26.38 -15.41 26.65
N ASN A 367 26.41 -16.51 25.89
CA ASN A 367 26.10 -16.51 24.46
C ASN A 367 24.68 -17.07 24.26
N SER A 368 23.70 -16.17 24.14
CA SER A 368 22.29 -16.48 23.87
C SER A 368 21.96 -16.34 22.38
N ASN A 369 22.97 -16.46 21.51
CA ASN A 369 22.77 -16.52 20.07
C ASN A 369 21.88 -17.72 19.70
N TYR A 370 20.83 -17.50 18.90
CA TYR A 370 19.86 -18.53 18.52
C TYR A 370 19.14 -19.22 19.70
N LEU A 371 19.02 -18.58 20.88
CA LEU A 371 18.45 -19.27 22.05
C LEU A 371 17.01 -19.79 21.83
N PHE A 372 16.20 -19.05 21.06
CA PHE A 372 14.82 -19.40 20.71
C PHE A 372 14.59 -19.41 19.19
N SER A 373 15.64 -19.63 18.41
CA SER A 373 15.56 -19.68 16.95
C SER A 373 16.57 -20.67 16.38
N ASP A 374 16.49 -20.99 15.10
CA ASP A 374 17.47 -21.82 14.41
C ASP A 374 17.57 -21.43 12.92
N TYR A 375 18.68 -21.77 12.27
CA TYR A 375 18.84 -21.62 10.82
C TYR A 375 18.08 -22.71 10.05
N ASP A 376 17.89 -23.89 10.65
CA ASP A 376 17.09 -24.96 10.07
C ASP A 376 15.59 -24.65 10.26
N GLU A 377 14.86 -24.51 9.15
CA GLU A 377 13.41 -24.27 9.16
C GLU A 377 12.60 -25.36 9.89
N ASN A 378 13.17 -26.55 10.07
CA ASN A 378 12.54 -27.63 10.84
C ASN A 378 12.72 -27.47 12.36
N LEU A 379 13.74 -26.73 12.80
CA LEU A 379 14.05 -26.46 14.20
C LEU A 379 13.60 -25.05 14.63
N ALA A 380 13.16 -24.22 13.69
CA ALA A 380 12.60 -22.91 13.97
C ALA A 380 11.27 -22.99 14.74
N LEU A 381 11.15 -22.18 15.80
CA LEU A 381 9.95 -22.05 16.64
C LEU A 381 8.83 -21.24 15.95
N ILE A 382 8.43 -21.66 14.75
CA ILE A 382 7.50 -20.92 13.88
C ILE A 382 6.09 -20.77 14.46
N ASN A 383 5.70 -21.68 15.36
CA ASN A 383 4.37 -21.71 15.99
C ASN A 383 4.36 -21.14 17.41
N LEU A 384 5.51 -20.69 17.93
CA LEU A 384 5.60 -20.08 19.24
C LEU A 384 4.82 -18.76 19.29
N GLN A 385 3.91 -18.66 20.27
CA GLN A 385 2.99 -17.53 20.45
C GLN A 385 3.32 -16.69 21.67
N GLU A 386 3.80 -17.32 22.75
CA GLU A 386 4.05 -16.67 24.03
C GLU A 386 5.31 -17.22 24.71
N ILE A 387 6.07 -16.34 25.36
CA ILE A 387 7.08 -16.72 26.35
C ILE A 387 6.73 -16.00 27.65
N ASN A 388 6.54 -16.77 28.73
CA ASN A 388 6.20 -16.24 30.05
C ASN A 388 7.24 -16.63 31.10
N GLY A 389 7.19 -15.95 32.23
CA GLY A 389 8.12 -16.15 33.33
C GLY A 389 9.38 -15.29 33.19
N LYS A 390 10.17 -15.24 34.27
CA LYS A 390 11.37 -14.41 34.34
C LYS A 390 12.59 -15.24 33.96
N ILE A 391 13.45 -14.65 33.13
CA ILE A 391 14.76 -15.18 32.75
C ILE A 391 15.83 -14.18 33.18
N ASP A 392 16.82 -14.63 33.95
CA ASP A 392 17.96 -13.82 34.38
C ASP A 392 18.93 -13.66 33.20
N THR A 393 19.01 -12.45 32.67
CA THR A 393 19.87 -12.07 31.55
C THR A 393 21.14 -11.32 31.97
N SER A 394 21.41 -11.18 33.27
CA SER A 394 22.54 -10.39 33.82
C SER A 394 23.93 -10.83 33.35
N LYS A 395 24.05 -12.07 32.86
CA LYS A 395 25.30 -12.63 32.33
C LYS A 395 25.38 -12.58 30.80
N VAL A 396 24.32 -12.21 30.09
CA VAL A 396 24.24 -12.29 28.63
C VAL A 396 25.10 -11.20 27.99
N MET A 397 25.98 -11.62 27.08
CA MET A 397 26.85 -10.73 26.29
C MET A 397 26.43 -10.66 24.82
N ASN A 398 25.74 -11.70 24.32
CA ASN A 398 25.34 -11.83 22.92
C ASN A 398 23.88 -12.30 22.81
N MET A 399 23.01 -11.48 22.21
CA MET A 399 21.59 -11.76 21.95
C MET A 399 21.26 -11.86 20.45
N LYS A 400 22.29 -12.02 19.61
CA LYS A 400 22.15 -12.13 18.17
C LYS A 400 21.16 -13.23 17.79
N TYR A 401 20.24 -12.94 16.87
CA TYR A 401 19.21 -13.86 16.38
C TYR A 401 18.29 -14.51 17.43
N MET A 402 18.29 -14.09 18.69
CA MET A 402 17.67 -14.83 19.81
C MET A 402 16.22 -15.28 19.54
N PHE A 403 15.40 -14.46 18.86
CA PHE A 403 14.02 -14.76 18.48
C PHE A 403 13.78 -14.69 16.96
N ASN A 404 14.82 -14.79 16.15
CA ASN A 404 14.69 -14.67 14.70
C ASN A 404 13.69 -15.71 14.14
N GLY A 405 12.72 -15.24 13.36
CA GLY A 405 11.75 -16.09 12.69
C GLY A 405 10.63 -16.62 13.57
N CYS A 406 10.49 -16.16 14.82
CA CYS A 406 9.32 -16.42 15.68
C CYS A 406 8.08 -15.65 15.18
N LYS A 407 7.61 -15.99 13.98
CA LYS A 407 6.59 -15.26 13.22
C LYS A 407 5.25 -15.11 13.94
N ASN A 408 4.91 -16.07 14.80
CA ASN A 408 3.67 -16.11 15.57
C ASN A 408 3.79 -15.56 17.00
N LEU A 409 4.96 -15.09 17.42
CA LEU A 409 5.18 -14.55 18.77
C LEU A 409 4.37 -13.27 18.94
N THR A 410 3.39 -13.31 19.85
CA THR A 410 2.49 -12.19 20.16
C THR A 410 2.78 -11.56 21.51
N TYR A 411 3.34 -12.32 22.45
CA TYR A 411 3.65 -11.86 23.80
C TYR A 411 5.03 -12.33 24.25
N LEU A 412 5.83 -11.38 24.75
CA LEU A 412 7.12 -11.59 25.40
C LEU A 412 7.34 -10.42 26.35
N ASP A 413 7.61 -10.71 27.62
CA ASP A 413 8.01 -9.70 28.61
C ASP A 413 9.54 -9.61 28.69
N VAL A 414 10.09 -8.45 28.32
CA VAL A 414 11.53 -8.13 28.39
C VAL A 414 11.83 -6.95 29.30
N SER A 415 10.84 -6.49 30.08
CA SER A 415 10.90 -5.24 30.85
C SER A 415 11.94 -5.27 31.98
N GLU A 416 12.22 -6.45 32.53
CA GLU A 416 13.17 -6.66 33.63
C GLU A 416 14.54 -7.23 33.17
N TRP A 417 14.80 -7.27 31.86
CA TRP A 417 16.07 -7.81 31.36
C TRP A 417 17.25 -6.89 31.68
N ASP A 418 18.34 -7.45 32.21
CA ASP A 418 19.61 -6.76 32.37
C ASP A 418 20.44 -6.92 31.09
N THR A 419 20.45 -5.87 30.27
CA THR A 419 21.22 -5.82 29.02
C THR A 419 22.58 -5.13 29.17
N SER A 420 23.01 -4.82 30.40
CA SER A 420 24.20 -3.96 30.64
C SER A 420 25.53 -4.54 30.15
N GLN A 421 25.59 -5.85 29.92
CA GLN A 421 26.76 -6.57 29.40
C GLN A 421 26.64 -6.93 27.90
N VAL A 422 25.49 -6.65 27.26
CA VAL A 422 25.23 -7.08 25.89
C VAL A 422 25.96 -6.17 24.90
N THR A 423 26.71 -6.78 23.97
CA THR A 423 27.44 -6.06 22.91
C THR A 423 26.85 -6.23 21.51
N ASP A 424 26.06 -7.30 21.27
CA ASP A 424 25.47 -7.62 19.96
C ASP A 424 23.98 -8.02 20.12
N MET A 425 23.09 -7.27 19.45
CA MET A 425 21.64 -7.53 19.36
C MET A 425 21.19 -7.69 17.90
N SER A 426 22.11 -8.00 16.99
CA SER A 426 21.80 -8.10 15.56
C SER A 426 20.74 -9.18 15.30
N MET A 427 19.70 -8.80 14.53
CA MET A 427 18.60 -9.65 14.09
C MET A 427 17.84 -10.35 15.22
N MET A 428 17.89 -9.81 16.45
CA MET A 428 17.30 -10.42 17.64
C MET A 428 15.79 -10.72 17.49
N PHE A 429 15.00 -9.80 16.92
CA PHE A 429 13.57 -9.97 16.65
C PHE A 429 13.24 -9.99 15.16
N GLN A 430 14.21 -10.33 14.31
CA GLN A 430 13.98 -10.36 12.88
C GLN A 430 12.82 -11.32 12.54
N ASN A 431 11.90 -10.89 11.68
CA ASN A 431 10.72 -11.62 11.24
C ASN A 431 9.75 -12.04 12.37
N CYS A 432 9.78 -11.40 13.54
CA CYS A 432 8.73 -11.51 14.57
C CYS A 432 7.47 -10.75 14.14
N SER A 433 6.83 -11.18 13.04
CA SER A 433 5.79 -10.42 12.35
C SER A 433 4.50 -10.22 13.13
N SER A 434 4.22 -11.07 14.13
CA SER A 434 3.03 -10.98 14.99
C SER A 434 3.22 -10.13 16.25
N LEU A 435 4.46 -9.70 16.54
CA LEU A 435 4.77 -8.92 17.72
C LEU A 435 4.16 -7.51 17.60
N LYS A 436 3.34 -7.11 18.58
CA LYS A 436 2.60 -5.83 18.54
C LYS A 436 3.24 -4.72 19.36
N ASN A 437 3.76 -5.09 20.54
CA ASN A 437 4.35 -4.20 21.53
C ASN A 437 5.51 -4.95 22.23
N LEU A 438 6.51 -4.21 22.67
CA LEU A 438 7.64 -4.72 23.45
C LEU A 438 8.12 -3.61 24.38
N ASP A 439 8.18 -3.85 25.68
CA ASP A 439 8.68 -2.86 26.64
C ASP A 439 10.20 -2.97 26.77
N VAL A 440 10.92 -2.10 26.06
CA VAL A 440 12.39 -2.04 26.03
C VAL A 440 12.95 -0.81 26.76
N LYS A 441 12.11 -0.13 27.56
CA LYS A 441 12.48 1.15 28.18
C LYS A 441 13.57 1.00 29.26
N GLY A 442 13.60 -0.16 29.93
CA GLY A 442 14.56 -0.47 31.00
C GLY A 442 15.94 -0.92 30.51
N TRP A 443 16.13 -1.11 29.19
CA TRP A 443 17.36 -1.67 28.66
C TRP A 443 18.53 -0.68 28.75
N ASN A 444 19.68 -1.18 29.20
CA ASN A 444 20.96 -0.48 29.11
C ASN A 444 21.65 -0.87 27.79
N THR A 445 21.69 0.05 26.84
CA THR A 445 22.27 -0.16 25.50
C THR A 445 23.70 0.37 25.34
N SER A 446 24.30 0.91 26.41
CA SER A 446 25.58 1.65 26.37
C SER A 446 26.82 0.84 25.98
N GLN A 447 26.70 -0.49 25.86
CA GLN A 447 27.79 -1.38 25.42
C GLN A 447 27.54 -1.99 24.04
N ILE A 448 26.38 -1.75 23.44
CA ILE A 448 26.01 -2.37 22.16
C ILE A 448 26.78 -1.72 21.03
N THR A 449 27.42 -2.54 20.20
CA THR A 449 28.14 -2.10 19.00
C THR A 449 27.42 -2.48 17.70
N ASN A 450 26.50 -3.46 17.74
CA ASN A 450 25.77 -3.95 16.57
C ASN A 450 24.26 -4.11 16.83
N MET A 451 23.44 -3.39 16.07
CA MET A 451 21.97 -3.43 16.10
C MET A 451 21.37 -3.80 14.73
N GLN A 452 22.17 -4.36 13.81
CA GLN A 452 21.76 -4.73 12.45
C GLN A 452 20.47 -5.55 12.47
N GLY A 453 19.42 -5.08 11.79
CA GLY A 453 18.20 -5.83 11.55
C GLY A 453 17.41 -6.23 12.79
N MET A 454 17.64 -5.59 13.93
CA MET A 454 17.07 -6.01 15.22
C MET A 454 15.55 -6.19 15.20
N PHE A 455 14.81 -5.31 14.51
CA PHE A 455 13.35 -5.36 14.37
C PHE A 455 12.88 -5.56 12.91
N ASN A 456 13.78 -6.00 12.02
CA ASN A 456 13.44 -6.19 10.61
C ASN A 456 12.28 -7.18 10.45
N GLY A 457 11.21 -6.82 9.76
CA GLY A 457 10.05 -7.71 9.52
C GLY A 457 9.06 -7.79 10.68
N CYS A 458 9.20 -6.95 11.72
CA CYS A 458 8.20 -6.79 12.78
C CYS A 458 6.99 -6.00 12.26
N ASN A 459 6.26 -6.58 11.29
CA ASN A 459 5.19 -5.91 10.53
C ASN A 459 4.06 -5.34 11.39
N ASN A 460 3.72 -5.99 12.52
CA ASN A 460 2.63 -5.61 13.42
C ASN A 460 3.07 -4.73 14.60
N LEU A 461 4.35 -4.40 14.72
CA LEU A 461 4.86 -3.56 15.80
C LEU A 461 4.30 -2.15 15.63
N THR A 462 3.48 -1.70 16.59
CA THR A 462 2.74 -0.44 16.47
C THR A 462 3.44 0.73 17.19
N SER A 463 4.17 0.44 18.26
CA SER A 463 4.93 1.41 19.06
C SER A 463 6.14 0.74 19.70
N LEU A 464 7.19 1.53 19.91
CA LEU A 464 8.42 1.10 20.58
C LEU A 464 9.07 2.33 21.26
N ASP A 465 9.28 2.28 22.58
CA ASP A 465 9.93 3.37 23.31
C ASP A 465 11.45 3.12 23.39
N VAL A 466 12.18 3.75 22.46
CA VAL A 466 13.66 3.71 22.38
C VAL A 466 14.31 5.02 22.84
N SER A 467 13.56 5.89 23.52
CA SER A 467 13.98 7.26 23.82
C SER A 467 15.13 7.37 24.84
N MET A 468 15.34 6.31 25.61
CA MET A 468 16.38 6.18 26.65
C MET A 468 17.61 5.40 26.18
N TRP A 469 17.64 4.93 24.93
CA TRP A 469 18.75 4.14 24.41
C TRP A 469 19.99 5.01 24.20
N ASP A 470 21.10 4.62 24.82
CA ASP A 470 22.44 5.08 24.47
C ASP A 470 22.95 4.26 23.28
N VAL A 471 23.05 4.89 22.11
CA VAL A 471 23.56 4.28 20.87
C VAL A 471 24.95 4.80 20.49
N SER A 472 25.64 5.50 21.40
CA SER A 472 26.90 6.20 21.12
C SER A 472 28.06 5.31 20.68
N LYS A 473 27.97 3.99 20.91
CA LYS A 473 28.96 2.98 20.48
C LYS A 473 28.50 2.12 19.30
N VAL A 474 27.28 2.29 18.81
CA VAL A 474 26.73 1.46 17.73
C VAL A 474 27.42 1.82 16.41
N GLU A 475 27.95 0.81 15.72
CA GLU A 475 28.61 0.99 14.41
C GLU A 475 27.72 0.55 13.23
N ASP A 476 26.80 -0.39 13.45
CA ASP A 476 25.93 -0.95 12.40
C ASP A 476 24.44 -0.97 12.81
N MET A 477 23.61 -0.30 12.01
CA MET A 477 22.14 -0.21 12.10
C MET A 477 21.46 -0.62 10.77
N PHE A 478 22.17 -1.35 9.91
CA PHE A 478 21.63 -1.81 8.62
C PHE A 478 20.29 -2.53 8.84
N ILE A 479 19.27 -2.17 8.04
CA ILE A 479 17.91 -2.76 8.04
C ILE A 479 17.21 -2.84 9.41
N MET A 480 17.60 -2.05 10.42
CA MET A 480 17.12 -2.19 11.81
C MET A 480 15.59 -2.22 11.96
N PHE A 481 14.87 -1.34 11.26
CA PHE A 481 13.40 -1.24 11.27
C PHE A 481 12.77 -1.55 9.91
N GLN A 482 13.51 -2.23 9.02
CA GLN A 482 12.99 -2.59 7.71
C GLN A 482 11.68 -3.40 7.83
N TYR A 483 10.66 -3.10 7.01
CA TYR A 483 9.34 -3.72 7.04
C TYR A 483 8.55 -3.57 8.36
N CYS A 484 8.88 -2.60 9.23
CA CYS A 484 8.03 -2.23 10.36
C CYS A 484 6.79 -1.43 9.91
N ASN A 485 5.94 -2.04 9.07
CA ASN A 485 4.86 -1.38 8.34
C ASN A 485 3.82 -0.70 9.25
N SER A 486 3.59 -1.24 10.46
CA SER A 486 2.59 -0.73 11.41
C SER A 486 3.11 0.34 12.37
N LEU A 487 4.42 0.60 12.39
CA LEU A 487 5.04 1.55 13.31
C LEU A 487 4.61 2.98 12.95
N ASN A 488 3.92 3.67 13.87
CA ASN A 488 3.35 4.99 13.59
C ASN A 488 4.29 6.16 13.95
N SER A 489 5.13 5.97 14.96
CA SER A 489 6.03 6.96 15.53
C SER A 489 7.19 6.26 16.21
N LEU A 490 8.36 6.91 16.22
CA LEU A 490 9.56 6.45 16.88
C LEU A 490 10.36 7.66 17.36
N ASN A 491 10.68 7.72 18.65
CA ASN A 491 11.47 8.82 19.20
C ASN A 491 12.96 8.46 19.19
N VAL A 492 13.69 8.97 18.20
CA VAL A 492 15.15 8.79 18.01
C VAL A 492 15.94 10.10 18.16
N SER A 493 15.31 11.13 18.72
CA SER A 493 15.87 12.49 18.78
C SER A 493 17.14 12.60 19.66
N ASN A 494 17.27 11.73 20.66
CA ASN A 494 18.42 11.69 21.58
C ASN A 494 19.54 10.74 21.13
N TRP A 495 19.43 10.12 19.95
CA TRP A 495 20.41 9.14 19.49
C TRP A 495 21.70 9.81 19.00
N GLU A 496 22.81 9.50 19.67
CA GLU A 496 24.17 9.91 19.29
C GLU A 496 24.76 8.94 18.24
N VAL A 497 24.47 9.15 16.96
CA VAL A 497 24.83 8.22 15.87
C VAL A 497 26.21 8.45 15.24
N SER A 498 27.09 9.25 15.87
CA SER A 498 28.39 9.66 15.29
C SER A 498 29.36 8.51 14.98
N GLN A 499 29.17 7.34 15.59
CA GLN A 499 29.98 6.13 15.33
C GLN A 499 29.34 5.18 14.29
N VAL A 500 28.10 5.45 13.86
CA VAL A 500 27.40 4.57 12.92
C VAL A 500 28.02 4.71 11.52
N LYS A 501 28.47 3.58 10.97
CA LYS A 501 29.08 3.48 9.64
C LYS A 501 28.08 3.00 8.59
N ASN A 502 27.09 2.19 9.02
CA ASN A 502 26.12 1.56 8.13
C ASN A 502 24.69 1.72 8.68
N MET A 503 23.85 2.48 7.96
CA MET A 503 22.42 2.66 8.25
C MET A 503 21.55 2.48 7.00
N ARG A 504 22.08 1.74 6.02
CA ARG A 504 21.37 1.45 4.77
C ARG A 504 20.03 0.76 5.06
N SER A 505 18.98 1.15 4.35
CA SER A 505 17.65 0.55 4.45
C SER A 505 17.03 0.53 5.87
N MET A 506 17.51 1.37 6.80
CA MET A 506 17.10 1.33 8.20
C MET A 506 15.59 1.44 8.41
N PHE A 507 14.90 2.31 7.64
CA PHE A 507 13.45 2.51 7.68
C PHE A 507 12.77 2.07 6.38
N PHE A 508 13.37 1.13 5.63
CA PHE A 508 12.80 0.62 4.39
C PHE A 508 11.41 0.03 4.65
N ASP A 509 10.41 0.50 3.90
CA ASP A 509 9.02 0.08 3.96
C ASP A 509 8.30 0.38 5.29
N CYS A 510 8.75 1.36 6.09
CA CYS A 510 8.01 1.84 7.27
C CYS A 510 6.78 2.69 6.86
N ARG A 511 5.81 2.09 6.18
CA ARG A 511 4.70 2.79 5.49
C ARG A 511 3.86 3.69 6.39
N ASN A 512 3.64 3.32 7.65
CA ASN A 512 2.83 4.09 8.60
C ASN A 512 3.59 5.16 9.39
N LEU A 513 4.93 5.21 9.29
CA LEU A 513 5.74 6.16 10.03
C LEU A 513 5.47 7.58 9.52
N ALA A 514 4.79 8.39 10.34
CA ALA A 514 4.37 9.74 9.94
C ALA A 514 5.36 10.83 10.38
N HIS A 515 6.05 10.61 11.51
CA HIS A 515 6.97 11.56 12.12
C HIS A 515 8.24 10.86 12.59
N LEU A 516 9.38 11.49 12.30
CA LEU A 516 10.70 11.05 12.75
C LEU A 516 11.59 12.28 12.90
N ASP A 517 12.23 12.44 14.06
CA ASP A 517 13.19 13.52 14.29
C ASP A 517 14.62 12.96 14.23
N VAL A 518 15.29 13.26 13.12
CA VAL A 518 16.70 12.89 12.84
C VAL A 518 17.60 14.13 12.76
N SER A 519 17.12 15.28 13.25
CA SER A 519 17.78 16.57 13.05
C SER A 519 19.10 16.73 13.82
N GLY A 520 19.29 15.93 14.90
CA GLY A 520 20.50 15.87 15.71
C GLY A 520 21.55 14.87 15.23
N TRP A 521 21.26 14.06 14.20
CA TRP A 521 22.14 12.98 13.78
C TRP A 521 23.42 13.49 13.09
N ASP A 522 24.59 13.11 13.62
CA ASP A 522 25.88 13.23 12.94
C ASP A 522 26.15 11.98 12.09
N ILE A 523 25.88 12.09 10.79
CA ILE A 523 26.08 11.00 9.83
C ILE A 523 27.46 11.06 9.12
N SER A 524 28.44 11.81 9.66
CA SER A 524 29.71 12.08 8.97
C SER A 524 30.58 10.83 8.70
N GLN A 525 30.29 9.70 9.37
CA GLN A 525 30.98 8.42 9.17
C GLN A 525 30.23 7.45 8.23
N VAL A 526 29.02 7.80 7.80
CA VAL A 526 28.21 6.97 6.90
C VAL A 526 28.70 7.14 5.47
N SER A 527 28.78 6.05 4.70
CA SER A 527 29.19 6.06 3.28
C SER A 527 28.04 5.86 2.29
N THR A 528 26.88 5.35 2.73
CA THR A 528 25.72 5.08 1.88
C THR A 528 24.40 5.32 2.61
N MET A 529 23.45 6.00 1.95
CA MET A 529 22.07 6.21 2.41
C MET A 529 21.06 5.42 1.57
N LYS A 530 21.54 4.43 0.81
CA LYS A 530 20.71 3.66 -0.10
C LYS A 530 19.46 3.15 0.61
N ASN A 531 18.30 3.35 -0.02
CA ASN A 531 17.02 2.80 0.42
C ASN A 531 16.57 3.21 1.84
N MET A 532 17.20 4.21 2.50
CA MET A 532 17.01 4.47 3.94
C MET A 532 15.54 4.70 4.34
N PHE A 533 14.80 5.47 3.55
CA PHE A 533 13.37 5.78 3.75
C PHE A 533 12.49 5.30 2.59
N TYR A 534 12.96 4.31 1.81
CA TYR A 534 12.19 3.77 0.70
C TYR A 534 10.80 3.33 1.17
N ASN A 535 9.75 3.76 0.46
CA ASN A 535 8.35 3.46 0.73
C ASN A 535 7.85 3.82 2.14
N CYS A 536 8.45 4.84 2.77
CA CYS A 536 7.88 5.51 3.95
C CYS A 536 6.70 6.41 3.53
N SER A 537 5.62 5.82 3.03
CA SER A 537 4.55 6.53 2.31
C SER A 537 3.81 7.58 3.14
N ASN A 538 3.76 7.44 4.49
CA ASN A 538 3.12 8.41 5.38
C ASN A 538 4.05 9.51 5.89
N LEU A 539 5.36 9.44 5.63
CA LEU A 539 6.33 10.44 6.08
C LEU A 539 6.05 11.77 5.36
N ALA A 540 5.60 12.79 6.11
CA ALA A 540 5.18 14.07 5.54
C ALA A 540 6.29 15.13 5.52
N THR A 541 7.17 15.10 6.52
CA THR A 541 8.28 16.03 6.73
C THR A 541 9.45 15.31 7.39
N LEU A 542 10.68 15.71 7.05
CA LEU A 542 11.90 15.20 7.69
C LEU A 542 12.94 16.33 7.75
N ASN A 543 13.56 16.56 8.90
CA ASN A 543 14.59 17.58 9.03
C ASN A 543 15.99 16.97 8.87
N VAL A 544 16.59 17.19 7.70
CA VAL A 544 17.91 16.65 7.31
C VAL A 544 18.94 17.74 7.01
N ARG A 545 18.64 19.00 7.37
CA ARG A 545 19.45 20.18 7.00
C ARG A 545 20.88 20.14 7.55
N LYS A 546 21.05 19.56 8.74
CA LYS A 546 22.32 19.53 9.49
C LYS A 546 23.21 18.33 9.16
N TRP A 547 22.74 17.43 8.29
CA TRP A 547 23.49 16.23 7.96
C TRP A 547 24.77 16.57 7.19
N ASN A 548 25.90 16.02 7.66
CA ASN A 548 27.15 16.08 6.92
C ASN A 548 27.23 14.93 5.90
N THR A 549 26.82 15.20 4.67
CA THR A 549 26.80 14.20 3.59
C THR A 549 28.13 14.02 2.85
N SER A 550 29.24 14.61 3.32
CA SER A 550 30.50 14.68 2.55
C SER A 550 31.16 13.34 2.25
N GLN A 551 30.80 12.28 2.98
CA GLN A 551 31.33 10.92 2.80
C GLN A 551 30.38 9.99 2.02
N ILE A 552 29.18 10.46 1.65
CA ILE A 552 28.17 9.63 1.02
C ILE A 552 28.49 9.42 -0.46
N THR A 553 28.52 8.17 -0.90
CA THR A 553 28.76 7.78 -2.30
C THR A 553 27.51 7.26 -3.02
N ASP A 554 26.54 6.71 -2.30
CA ASP A 554 25.29 6.15 -2.88
C ASP A 554 24.06 6.64 -2.10
N MET A 555 23.21 7.41 -2.79
CA MET A 555 21.93 7.94 -2.32
C MET A 555 20.73 7.28 -3.02
N SER A 556 20.95 6.26 -3.84
CA SER A 556 19.90 5.69 -4.67
C SER A 556 18.72 5.17 -3.83
N TYR A 557 17.51 5.42 -4.33
CA TYR A 557 16.24 4.98 -3.74
C TYR A 557 15.91 5.53 -2.35
N MET A 558 16.68 6.49 -1.83
CA MET A 558 16.60 6.88 -0.41
C MET A 558 15.21 7.35 0.02
N PHE A 559 14.53 8.17 -0.79
CA PHE A 559 13.16 8.64 -0.52
C PHE A 559 12.14 8.10 -1.51
N GLN A 560 12.47 7.07 -2.31
CA GLN A 560 11.51 6.58 -3.31
C GLN A 560 10.20 6.16 -2.63
N ASN A 561 9.04 6.50 -3.21
CA ASN A 561 7.70 6.21 -2.68
C ASN A 561 7.38 6.87 -1.32
N CYS A 562 8.08 7.94 -0.92
CA CYS A 562 7.65 8.83 0.17
C CYS A 562 6.49 9.73 -0.30
N LYS A 563 5.34 9.13 -0.61
CA LYS A 563 4.21 9.77 -1.32
C LYS A 563 3.67 11.03 -0.64
N ASN A 564 3.74 11.10 0.69
CA ASN A 564 3.27 12.25 1.47
C ASN A 564 4.33 13.33 1.72
N LEU A 565 5.59 13.11 1.34
CA LEU A 565 6.66 14.09 1.52
C LEU A 565 6.36 15.34 0.69
N THR A 566 6.30 16.50 1.34
CA THR A 566 5.91 17.77 0.66
C THR A 566 7.10 18.68 0.33
N ASN A 567 8.13 18.67 1.20
CA ASN A 567 9.38 19.40 1.04
C ASN A 567 10.50 18.68 1.80
N LEU A 568 11.76 18.99 1.44
CA LEU A 568 12.95 18.53 2.14
C LEU A 568 14.05 19.59 1.99
N ASP A 569 14.69 19.98 3.10
CA ASP A 569 15.80 20.93 3.08
C ASP A 569 17.13 20.19 2.86
N VAL A 570 17.52 20.07 1.59
CA VAL A 570 18.73 19.36 1.13
C VAL A 570 19.76 20.28 0.47
N GLY A 571 19.51 21.58 0.43
CA GLY A 571 20.37 22.54 -0.28
C GLY A 571 21.76 22.74 0.34
N SER A 572 21.97 22.27 1.58
CA SER A 572 23.26 22.27 2.28
C SER A 572 24.08 20.98 2.08
N TRP A 573 23.54 19.98 1.40
CA TRP A 573 24.21 18.69 1.24
C TRP A 573 25.46 18.81 0.37
N ASN A 574 26.57 18.27 0.84
CA ASN A 574 27.77 18.08 0.04
C ASN A 574 27.63 16.75 -0.73
N THR A 575 27.38 16.83 -2.04
CA THR A 575 27.21 15.67 -2.92
C THR A 575 28.46 15.33 -3.73
N SER A 576 29.61 15.96 -3.47
CA SER A 576 30.83 15.85 -4.30
C SER A 576 31.46 14.44 -4.38
N GLN A 577 31.04 13.53 -3.52
CA GLN A 577 31.47 12.12 -3.53
C GLN A 577 30.37 11.16 -4.05
N VAL A 578 29.16 11.65 -4.31
CA VAL A 578 28.03 10.81 -4.72
C VAL A 578 28.24 10.35 -6.16
N THR A 579 28.04 9.05 -6.40
CA THR A 579 28.13 8.42 -7.71
C THR A 579 26.79 7.90 -8.24
N ASP A 580 25.80 7.66 -7.36
CA ASP A 580 24.49 7.11 -7.71
C ASP A 580 23.35 7.86 -6.98
N MET A 581 22.45 8.46 -7.75
CA MET A 581 21.23 9.15 -7.30
C MET A 581 19.95 8.54 -7.91
N CYS A 582 20.04 7.31 -8.46
CA CYS A 582 18.92 6.64 -9.09
C CYS A 582 17.69 6.61 -8.16
N ARG A 583 16.55 7.11 -8.65
CA ARG A 583 15.27 7.16 -7.92
C ARG A 583 15.31 7.83 -6.54
N LEU A 584 16.26 8.74 -6.28
CA LEU A 584 16.42 9.39 -4.97
C LEU A 584 15.08 9.96 -4.45
N PHE A 585 14.33 10.67 -5.29
CA PHE A 585 13.02 11.24 -4.97
C PHE A 585 11.87 10.61 -5.77
N GLY A 586 12.08 9.46 -6.39
CA GLY A 586 11.09 8.82 -7.25
C GLY A 586 9.77 8.57 -6.51
N ASP A 587 8.63 8.79 -7.17
CA ASP A 587 7.29 8.60 -6.62
C ASP A 587 6.99 9.42 -5.34
N CYS A 588 7.74 10.51 -5.08
CA CYS A 588 7.40 11.51 -4.06
C CYS A 588 6.27 12.41 -4.56
N ASN A 589 5.06 11.85 -4.72
CA ASN A 589 3.95 12.46 -5.45
C ASN A 589 3.54 13.87 -4.98
N LYS A 590 3.70 14.19 -3.69
CA LYS A 590 3.36 15.50 -3.10
C LYS A 590 4.54 16.49 -3.01
N LEU A 591 5.75 16.06 -3.39
CA LEU A 591 6.94 16.92 -3.37
C LEU A 591 6.73 18.05 -4.38
N ASN A 592 6.64 19.29 -3.88
CA ASN A 592 6.33 20.45 -4.74
C ASN A 592 7.51 21.41 -4.93
N ASN A 593 8.50 21.33 -4.05
CA ASN A 593 9.72 22.14 -4.10
C ASN A 593 10.89 21.36 -3.49
N ILE A 594 12.05 21.44 -4.13
CA ILE A 594 13.31 20.87 -3.64
C ILE A 594 14.47 21.71 -4.18
N ASP A 595 15.31 22.23 -3.27
CA ASP A 595 16.49 23.01 -3.63
C ASP A 595 17.69 22.07 -3.80
N VAL A 596 18.09 21.84 -5.05
CA VAL A 596 19.26 21.05 -5.45
C VAL A 596 20.29 21.89 -6.22
N SER A 597 20.11 23.22 -6.25
CA SER A 597 20.90 24.15 -7.06
C SER A 597 22.39 24.10 -6.75
N ARG A 598 22.76 23.87 -5.48
CA ARG A 598 24.15 23.88 -5.00
C ARG A 598 24.84 22.51 -4.98
N TRP A 599 24.19 21.48 -5.52
CA TRP A 599 24.75 20.13 -5.51
C TRP A 599 25.91 20.00 -6.49
N ASN A 600 27.07 19.56 -6.01
CA ASN A 600 28.16 19.13 -6.86
C ASN A 600 27.92 17.69 -7.32
N VAL A 601 27.48 17.52 -8.56
CA VAL A 601 27.11 16.22 -9.14
C VAL A 601 28.15 15.67 -10.12
N ALA A 602 29.36 16.23 -10.18
CA ALA A 602 30.36 15.89 -11.19
C ALA A 602 30.84 14.42 -11.18
N LYS A 603 30.60 13.69 -10.09
CA LYS A 603 30.91 12.25 -9.96
C LYS A 603 29.69 11.35 -10.15
N VAL A 604 28.50 11.92 -10.26
CA VAL A 604 27.25 11.15 -10.38
C VAL A 604 27.18 10.55 -11.77
N THR A 605 27.04 9.23 -11.84
CA THR A 605 26.96 8.47 -13.09
C THR A 605 25.53 8.04 -13.42
N SER A 606 24.64 8.02 -12.43
CA SER A 606 23.22 7.68 -12.61
C SER A 606 22.30 8.65 -11.86
N PHE A 607 21.47 9.34 -12.64
CA PHE A 607 20.31 10.15 -12.24
C PHE A 607 19.00 9.49 -12.67
N LYS A 608 19.07 8.22 -13.09
CA LYS A 608 17.94 7.49 -13.64
C LYS A 608 16.73 7.58 -12.73
N ASP A 609 15.60 7.98 -13.30
CA ASP A 609 14.32 8.10 -12.61
C ASP A 609 14.37 8.97 -11.33
N MET A 610 15.34 9.88 -11.15
CA MET A 610 15.60 10.59 -9.87
C MET A 610 14.35 11.28 -9.30
N PHE A 611 13.54 11.91 -10.16
CA PHE A 611 12.30 12.60 -9.82
C PHE A 611 11.06 11.94 -10.46
N ILE A 612 11.15 10.68 -10.91
CA ILE A 612 10.02 10.01 -11.59
C ILE A 612 8.72 10.17 -10.80
N SER A 613 7.60 10.48 -11.46
CA SER A 613 6.28 10.63 -10.83
C SER A 613 6.20 11.63 -9.66
N CYS A 614 7.09 12.63 -9.60
CA CYS A 614 6.94 13.79 -8.72
C CYS A 614 5.89 14.76 -9.31
N PHE A 615 4.62 14.35 -9.30
CA PHE A 615 3.52 15.03 -9.99
C PHE A 615 3.43 16.52 -9.70
N ASN A 616 3.70 16.94 -8.46
CA ASN A 616 3.53 18.31 -7.97
C ASN A 616 4.80 19.16 -8.07
N LEU A 617 5.92 18.63 -8.56
CA LEU A 617 7.17 19.38 -8.69
C LEU A 617 7.01 20.45 -9.77
N LYS A 618 7.04 21.73 -9.39
CA LYS A 618 6.72 22.85 -10.30
C LYS A 618 7.92 23.43 -11.03
N SER A 619 9.05 23.49 -10.34
CA SER A 619 10.28 24.09 -10.84
C SER A 619 11.48 23.32 -10.30
N ILE A 620 12.54 23.25 -11.09
CA ILE A 620 13.81 22.67 -10.66
C ILE A 620 14.96 23.56 -11.17
N ASP A 621 15.90 23.84 -10.28
CA ASP A 621 17.14 24.54 -10.61
C ASP A 621 18.30 23.54 -10.60
N ILE A 622 18.90 23.34 -11.76
CA ILE A 622 20.07 22.49 -11.95
C ILE A 622 21.17 23.24 -12.71
N SER A 623 21.21 24.58 -12.68
CA SER A 623 22.16 25.36 -13.50
C SER A 623 23.62 25.03 -13.22
N ASP A 624 23.96 24.73 -11.97
CA ASP A 624 25.34 24.49 -11.56
C ASP A 624 25.74 23.02 -11.71
N TRP A 625 24.84 22.16 -12.21
CA TRP A 625 25.13 20.76 -12.41
C TRP A 625 26.07 20.54 -13.60
N ILE A 626 26.92 19.53 -13.49
CA ILE A 626 27.76 19.05 -14.58
C ILE A 626 27.17 17.70 -15.01
N ILE A 627 26.52 17.66 -16.18
CA ILE A 627 25.90 16.46 -16.74
C ILE A 627 26.56 16.19 -18.10
N ASN A 628 27.29 15.08 -18.16
CA ASN A 628 28.00 14.64 -19.35
C ASN A 628 27.13 13.72 -20.21
N SER A 629 27.47 13.60 -21.49
CA SER A 629 26.79 12.70 -22.44
C SER A 629 26.88 11.21 -22.07
N THR A 630 27.72 10.81 -21.12
CA THR A 630 27.79 9.42 -20.61
C THR A 630 26.85 9.15 -19.44
N ASP A 631 26.34 10.18 -18.77
CA ASP A 631 25.62 10.02 -17.52
C ASP A 631 24.20 9.48 -17.78
N ASP A 632 23.74 8.55 -16.95
CA ASP A 632 22.43 7.94 -17.09
C ASP A 632 21.35 8.84 -16.48
N VAL A 633 20.75 9.68 -17.32
CA VAL A 633 19.64 10.59 -16.96
C VAL A 633 18.27 10.03 -17.38
N GLN A 634 18.19 8.72 -17.71
CA GLN A 634 16.98 8.12 -18.23
C GLN A 634 15.77 8.42 -17.34
N SER A 635 14.70 8.97 -17.94
CA SER A 635 13.40 9.20 -17.28
C SER A 635 13.48 10.03 -15.99
N MET A 636 14.52 10.85 -15.83
CA MET A 636 14.78 11.64 -14.63
C MET A 636 13.55 12.43 -14.13
N PHE A 637 12.78 13.01 -15.05
CA PHE A 637 11.55 13.78 -14.80
C PHE A 637 10.29 13.11 -15.36
N TYR A 638 10.35 11.82 -15.71
CA TYR A 638 9.22 11.09 -16.26
C TYR A 638 8.00 11.25 -15.35
N ASN A 639 6.85 11.62 -15.92
CA ASN A 639 5.59 11.78 -15.19
C ASN A 639 5.60 12.92 -14.12
N CYS A 640 6.52 13.89 -14.21
CA CYS A 640 6.46 15.14 -13.45
C CYS A 640 5.45 16.12 -14.07
N SER A 641 4.17 15.76 -14.07
CA SER A 641 3.12 16.46 -14.83
C SER A 641 2.97 17.95 -14.51
N ASP A 642 3.36 18.42 -13.31
CA ASP A 642 3.36 19.83 -12.94
C ASP A 642 4.69 20.56 -13.15
N LEU A 643 5.71 19.95 -13.73
CA LEU A 643 6.97 20.65 -14.01
C LEU A 643 6.72 21.72 -15.09
N ARG A 644 6.91 22.99 -14.73
CA ARG A 644 6.64 24.17 -15.58
C ARG A 644 7.89 24.98 -15.88
N SER A 645 8.93 24.86 -15.07
CA SER A 645 10.13 25.67 -15.18
C SER A 645 11.37 24.84 -14.85
N ILE A 646 12.40 24.99 -15.67
CA ILE A 646 13.71 24.39 -15.43
C ILE A 646 14.79 25.44 -15.69
N LEU A 647 15.68 25.64 -14.73
CA LEU A 647 16.85 26.50 -14.88
C LEU A 647 18.06 25.63 -15.21
N LEU A 648 18.66 25.87 -16.39
CA LEU A 648 19.77 25.11 -16.94
C LEU A 648 21.00 26.00 -17.13
N GLY A 649 22.19 25.41 -16.99
CA GLY A 649 23.48 26.09 -17.11
C GLY A 649 24.34 25.56 -18.24
N GLU A 650 25.56 26.10 -18.33
CA GLU A 650 26.47 25.88 -19.45
C GLU A 650 27.15 24.49 -19.48
N ASN A 651 27.15 23.78 -18.35
CA ASN A 651 27.83 22.48 -18.20
C ASN A 651 26.88 21.27 -18.32
N ILE A 652 25.75 21.44 -19.00
CA ILE A 652 24.70 20.42 -19.15
C ILE A 652 24.52 20.08 -20.63
N ASP A 653 24.72 18.81 -20.98
CA ASP A 653 24.43 18.27 -22.31
C ASP A 653 23.39 17.14 -22.25
N PHE A 654 22.21 17.39 -22.81
CA PHE A 654 21.12 16.43 -22.88
C PHE A 654 20.95 15.79 -24.27
N THR A 655 21.85 16.06 -25.20
CA THR A 655 21.74 15.61 -26.60
C THR A 655 21.60 14.08 -26.68
N GLY A 656 20.51 13.60 -27.28
CA GLY A 656 20.25 12.16 -27.44
C GLY A 656 19.84 11.42 -26.16
N LYS A 657 19.50 12.15 -25.09
CA LYS A 657 19.03 11.58 -23.82
C LYS A 657 17.50 11.52 -23.76
N ASP A 658 16.99 10.70 -22.86
CA ASP A 658 15.58 10.67 -22.48
C ASP A 658 15.46 11.15 -21.03
N LEU A 659 15.08 12.42 -20.82
CA LEU A 659 14.85 12.95 -19.48
C LEU A 659 13.43 12.65 -18.98
N GLY A 660 12.50 12.24 -19.85
CA GLY A 660 11.09 12.12 -19.49
C GLY A 660 10.40 13.46 -19.15
N LEU A 661 10.88 14.60 -19.64
CA LEU A 661 10.19 15.88 -19.44
C LEU A 661 8.73 15.79 -19.96
N PRO A 662 7.75 16.42 -19.29
CA PRO A 662 6.36 16.48 -19.78
C PRO A 662 6.33 16.99 -21.22
N ASP A 663 5.68 16.27 -22.14
CA ASP A 663 5.74 16.60 -23.57
C ASP A 663 5.04 17.93 -23.88
N ASN A 664 5.84 18.97 -24.07
CA ASN A 664 5.40 20.36 -24.10
C ASN A 664 6.35 21.22 -24.93
N ARG A 665 5.87 22.39 -25.37
CA ARG A 665 6.73 23.41 -25.98
C ARG A 665 7.47 24.17 -24.88
N TRP A 666 8.78 24.38 -25.02
CA TRP A 666 9.62 25.08 -24.04
C TRP A 666 10.18 26.37 -24.61
N VAL A 667 10.20 27.45 -23.80
CA VAL A 667 10.75 28.76 -24.18
C VAL A 667 11.80 29.19 -23.17
N GLY A 668 12.98 29.58 -23.66
CA GLY A 668 13.98 30.23 -22.84
C GLY A 668 13.59 31.69 -22.58
N ILE A 669 13.42 32.06 -21.31
CA ILE A 669 13.01 33.42 -20.91
C ILE A 669 14.04 34.46 -21.38
N THR A 670 15.33 34.13 -21.24
CA THR A 670 16.44 35.06 -21.50
C THR A 670 16.86 35.08 -22.97
N ASN A 671 17.03 33.91 -23.59
CA ASN A 671 17.49 33.78 -24.99
C ASN A 671 16.35 33.81 -26.02
N LYS A 672 15.09 33.75 -25.57
CA LYS A 672 13.87 33.72 -26.41
C LYS A 672 13.81 32.55 -27.40
N ILE A 673 14.62 31.49 -27.20
CA ILE A 673 14.61 30.29 -28.03
C ILE A 673 13.37 29.46 -27.71
N ARG A 674 12.67 28.99 -28.74
CA ARG A 674 11.49 28.13 -28.65
C ARG A 674 11.82 26.72 -29.15
N TYR A 675 11.35 25.71 -28.43
CA TYR A 675 11.42 24.30 -28.82
C TYR A 675 10.02 23.73 -28.90
N GLY A 676 9.62 23.21 -30.06
CA GLY A 676 8.25 22.77 -30.37
C GLY A 676 7.78 21.54 -29.58
N SER A 677 8.71 20.80 -28.96
CA SER A 677 8.41 19.69 -28.04
C SER A 677 9.53 19.49 -27.03
N SER A 678 9.27 18.68 -26.01
CA SER A 678 10.30 18.30 -25.03
C SER A 678 11.40 17.47 -25.67
N ALA A 679 11.05 16.62 -26.65
CA ALA A 679 12.03 15.86 -27.42
C ALA A 679 12.95 16.78 -28.25
N GLU A 680 12.40 17.85 -28.83
CA GLU A 680 13.21 18.85 -29.53
C GLU A 680 14.12 19.62 -28.56
N PHE A 681 13.57 20.05 -27.42
CA PHE A 681 14.32 20.77 -26.38
C PHE A 681 15.53 19.97 -25.91
N ILE A 682 15.31 18.72 -25.52
CA ILE A 682 16.35 17.81 -25.02
C ILE A 682 17.43 17.56 -26.09
N ASN A 683 17.04 17.29 -27.35
CA ASN A 683 18.00 16.99 -28.41
C ASN A 683 18.83 18.18 -28.88
N ARG A 684 18.43 19.41 -28.53
CA ARG A 684 19.12 20.64 -28.95
C ARG A 684 19.87 21.33 -27.81
N TYR A 685 19.57 21.01 -26.55
CA TYR A 685 20.22 21.62 -25.40
C TYR A 685 21.56 20.94 -25.09
N ASN A 686 22.65 21.63 -25.40
CA ASN A 686 24.04 21.19 -25.22
C ASN A 686 24.86 22.16 -24.33
N GLY A 687 24.17 23.02 -23.57
CA GLY A 687 24.80 23.99 -22.67
C GLY A 687 25.14 25.35 -23.29
N THR A 688 24.97 25.56 -24.60
CA THR A 688 25.36 26.85 -25.22
C THR A 688 24.44 28.02 -24.88
N GLU A 689 23.26 27.73 -24.34
CA GLU A 689 22.17 28.70 -24.13
C GLU A 689 21.62 28.61 -22.69
N PRO A 690 22.46 28.83 -21.67
CA PRO A 690 22.01 28.75 -20.28
C PRO A 690 20.87 29.73 -20.00
N GLY A 691 19.96 29.34 -19.11
CA GLY A 691 18.83 30.18 -18.73
C GLY A 691 17.64 29.40 -18.19
N THR A 692 16.60 30.15 -17.83
CA THR A 692 15.33 29.58 -17.39
C THR A 692 14.47 29.23 -18.60
N TYR A 693 14.08 27.98 -18.69
CA TYR A 693 13.13 27.48 -19.67
C TYR A 693 11.79 27.23 -18.99
N VAL A 694 10.72 27.76 -19.58
CA VAL A 694 9.35 27.58 -19.08
C VAL A 694 8.47 26.92 -20.12
N TRP A 695 7.43 26.25 -19.64
CA TRP A 695 6.37 25.74 -20.49
C TRP A 695 5.71 26.89 -21.25
N ASP A 696 5.68 26.78 -22.58
CA ASP A 696 4.95 27.66 -23.46
C ASP A 696 3.44 27.35 -23.40
N GLN A 697 2.67 28.14 -22.65
CA GLN A 697 1.21 28.00 -22.58
C GLN A 697 0.48 28.63 -23.78
N THR A 698 1.22 29.11 -24.77
CA THR A 698 0.67 29.90 -25.86
C THR A 698 -0.20 29.02 -26.76
N ALA A 699 -1.45 29.45 -26.96
CA ALA A 699 -2.33 28.89 -27.97
C ALA A 699 -1.90 29.41 -29.34
N ASP A 700 -1.73 28.54 -30.33
CA ASP A 700 -1.49 29.00 -31.70
C ASP A 700 -2.84 29.34 -32.33
N LEU A 701 -3.02 30.58 -32.78
CA LEU A 701 -4.26 31.07 -33.38
C LEU A 701 -4.12 31.22 -34.90
N ASP A 702 -5.18 30.85 -35.62
CA ASP A 702 -5.36 31.12 -37.04
C ASP A 702 -6.55 32.04 -37.28
N ILE A 703 -6.48 32.80 -38.37
CA ILE A 703 -7.50 33.76 -38.80
C ILE A 703 -8.06 33.31 -40.15
N TYR A 704 -9.37 33.24 -40.25
CA TYR A 704 -10.10 32.85 -41.45
C TYR A 704 -11.02 33.98 -41.86
N PHE A 705 -10.89 34.48 -43.09
CA PHE A 705 -11.83 35.44 -43.63
C PHE A 705 -12.99 34.72 -44.31
N ASP A 706 -14.21 35.17 -44.04
CA ASP A 706 -15.39 34.66 -44.73
C ASP A 706 -15.27 35.02 -46.22
N LYS A 707 -15.68 34.11 -47.11
CA LYS A 707 -15.74 34.40 -48.55
C LYS A 707 -16.90 35.37 -48.79
N GLN A 708 -16.59 36.62 -49.11
CA GLN A 708 -17.58 37.69 -49.28
C GLN A 708 -17.64 38.18 -50.74
N SER A 709 -18.83 38.59 -51.19
CA SER A 709 -19.06 39.21 -52.51
C SER A 709 -18.24 40.51 -52.68
N PRO A 710 -18.21 41.15 -53.86
CA PRO A 710 -17.66 42.51 -53.98
C PRO A 710 -18.40 43.52 -53.06
N MET A 711 -17.71 44.56 -52.61
CA MET A 711 -18.32 45.67 -51.84
C MET A 711 -18.89 46.71 -52.81
N VAL A 712 -20.03 47.35 -52.50
CA VAL A 712 -20.65 48.35 -53.39
C VAL A 712 -20.59 49.74 -52.75
N ILE A 713 -20.08 50.74 -53.48
CA ILE A 713 -19.96 52.14 -52.99
C ILE A 713 -21.31 52.63 -52.42
N GLY A 714 -21.25 53.22 -51.23
CA GLY A 714 -22.41 53.86 -50.58
C GLY A 714 -23.43 52.90 -49.95
N LYS A 715 -23.27 51.58 -50.10
CA LYS A 715 -24.13 50.58 -49.43
C LYS A 715 -23.44 50.00 -48.18
N PRO A 716 -24.15 49.86 -47.04
CA PRO A 716 -23.60 49.22 -45.86
C PRO A 716 -23.17 47.77 -46.14
N ASP A 717 -22.00 47.37 -45.63
CA ASP A 717 -21.44 46.02 -45.74
C ASP A 717 -20.83 45.58 -44.39
N ASN A 718 -20.63 44.27 -44.23
CA ASN A 718 -20.05 43.66 -43.04
C ASN A 718 -18.78 42.88 -43.43
N LEU A 719 -17.63 43.28 -42.87
CA LEU A 719 -16.42 42.47 -42.92
C LEU A 719 -16.45 41.44 -41.78
N CYS A 720 -16.33 40.16 -42.13
CA CYS A 720 -16.40 39.06 -41.17
C CYS A 720 -15.15 38.19 -41.22
N TRP A 721 -14.60 37.88 -40.07
CA TRP A 721 -13.50 36.92 -39.92
C TRP A 721 -13.63 36.12 -38.64
N THR A 722 -13.04 34.94 -38.63
CA THR A 722 -13.04 34.02 -37.50
C THR A 722 -11.62 33.82 -36.98
N ILE A 723 -11.44 33.93 -35.67
CA ILE A 723 -10.21 33.57 -34.97
C ILE A 723 -10.46 32.25 -34.25
N LYS A 724 -9.63 31.25 -34.51
CA LYS A 724 -9.75 29.94 -33.85
C LYS A 724 -8.37 29.36 -33.54
N HIS A 725 -8.34 28.44 -32.59
CA HIS A 725 -7.14 27.65 -32.29
C HIS A 725 -6.73 26.84 -33.54
N THR A 726 -5.43 26.77 -33.82
CA THR A 726 -4.90 25.91 -34.88
C THR A 726 -5.02 24.43 -34.50
N ASN A 727 -4.87 23.55 -35.48
CA ASN A 727 -4.78 22.09 -35.23
C ASN A 727 -3.53 21.70 -34.39
N GLN A 728 -2.61 22.64 -34.13
CA GLN A 728 -1.44 22.43 -33.28
C GLN A 728 -1.69 22.82 -31.80
N SER A 729 -2.76 23.56 -31.50
CA SER A 729 -3.13 23.85 -30.12
C SER A 729 -3.46 22.56 -29.38
N THR A 730 -2.89 22.37 -28.19
CA THR A 730 -3.18 21.21 -27.33
C THR A 730 -4.45 21.46 -26.50
N GLN A 731 -5.23 20.40 -26.27
CA GLN A 731 -6.44 20.45 -25.44
C GLN A 731 -6.16 21.04 -24.05
N GLY A 732 -6.95 22.04 -23.65
CA GLY A 732 -6.84 22.73 -22.35
C GLY A 732 -6.03 24.04 -22.36
N ARG A 733 -5.45 24.43 -23.50
CA ARG A 733 -4.83 25.77 -23.65
C ARG A 733 -5.88 26.88 -23.71
N ILE A 734 -5.53 28.07 -23.24
CA ILE A 734 -6.39 29.26 -23.31
C ILE A 734 -5.54 30.36 -23.97
N ALA A 735 -6.04 30.95 -25.05
CA ALA A 735 -5.40 32.12 -25.63
C ALA A 735 -5.79 33.35 -24.82
N LYS A 736 -4.80 34.10 -24.34
CA LYS A 736 -4.99 35.29 -23.51
C LYS A 736 -4.43 36.52 -24.19
N MET A 737 -4.82 37.70 -23.70
CA MET A 737 -4.33 39.01 -24.18
C MET A 737 -4.35 39.11 -25.71
N ILE A 738 -5.45 38.68 -26.32
CA ILE A 738 -5.58 38.64 -27.77
C ILE A 738 -5.83 40.07 -28.24
N THR A 739 -4.82 40.68 -28.84
CA THR A 739 -4.91 42.03 -29.41
C THR A 739 -4.93 41.96 -30.93
N GLY A 740 -5.65 42.90 -31.55
CA GLY A 740 -5.72 42.96 -33.00
C GLY A 740 -5.53 44.39 -33.48
N LYS A 741 -4.88 44.53 -34.62
CA LYS A 741 -4.86 45.75 -35.41
C LYS A 741 -5.58 45.52 -36.73
N ILE A 742 -6.48 46.44 -37.06
CA ILE A 742 -7.20 46.47 -38.31
C ILE A 742 -6.77 47.71 -39.06
N SER A 743 -6.21 47.54 -40.25
CA SER A 743 -5.82 48.65 -41.12
C SER A 743 -6.66 48.63 -42.38
N THR A 744 -7.33 49.74 -42.67
CA THR A 744 -8.16 49.90 -43.88
C THR A 744 -7.64 51.03 -44.73
N ALA A 745 -7.89 50.96 -46.03
CA ALA A 745 -7.69 52.10 -46.91
C ALA A 745 -8.58 53.30 -46.48
N GLU A 746 -8.17 54.54 -46.77
CA GLU A 746 -8.98 55.76 -46.54
C GLU A 746 -10.38 55.71 -47.17
N THR A 747 -10.56 54.81 -48.15
CA THR A 747 -11.78 54.54 -48.90
C THR A 747 -12.82 53.70 -48.15
N LEU A 748 -12.55 53.27 -46.91
CA LEU A 748 -13.46 52.44 -46.13
C LEU A 748 -13.86 53.17 -44.83
N ASP A 749 -15.14 53.57 -44.74
CA ASP A 749 -15.69 54.23 -43.56
C ASP A 749 -16.42 53.21 -42.68
N PHE A 750 -15.75 52.72 -41.64
CA PHE A 750 -16.25 51.69 -40.76
C PHE A 750 -16.57 52.23 -39.37
N ASP A 751 -17.57 51.63 -38.73
CA ASP A 751 -17.97 51.95 -37.36
C ASP A 751 -16.76 51.84 -36.43
N GLY A 752 -16.59 52.75 -35.46
CA GLY A 752 -15.50 52.68 -34.47
C GLY A 752 -15.58 51.50 -33.49
N LYS A 753 -16.29 50.41 -33.83
CA LYS A 753 -16.54 49.24 -32.97
C LYS A 753 -16.69 47.96 -33.81
N ILE A 754 -16.31 46.82 -33.24
CA ILE A 754 -16.54 45.48 -33.79
C ILE A 754 -17.54 44.71 -32.93
N MET A 755 -18.32 43.81 -33.53
CA MET A 755 -19.09 42.80 -32.80
C MET A 755 -18.29 41.49 -32.77
N VAL A 756 -18.27 40.84 -31.62
CA VAL A 756 -17.54 39.59 -31.39
C VAL A 756 -18.50 38.55 -30.83
N GLU A 757 -18.71 37.47 -31.58
CA GLU A 757 -19.46 36.30 -31.16
C GLU A 757 -18.47 35.19 -30.78
N GLU A 758 -18.49 34.78 -29.52
CA GLU A 758 -17.83 33.54 -29.12
C GLU A 758 -18.70 32.36 -29.54
N GLN A 759 -18.10 31.38 -30.19
CA GLN A 759 -18.78 30.20 -30.69
C GLN A 759 -18.04 28.93 -30.23
N ASP A 760 -18.79 27.85 -30.05
CA ASP A 760 -18.19 26.52 -29.87
C ASP A 760 -17.64 25.94 -31.18
N GLU A 761 -17.01 24.77 -31.10
CA GLU A 761 -16.43 24.01 -32.22
C GLU A 761 -17.44 23.70 -33.35
N LEU A 762 -18.75 23.71 -33.05
CA LEU A 762 -19.84 23.45 -33.98
C LEU A 762 -20.43 24.74 -34.58
N GLY A 763 -19.94 25.91 -34.16
CA GLY A 763 -20.40 27.23 -34.61
C GLY A 763 -21.62 27.77 -33.87
N ASN A 764 -22.02 27.18 -32.75
CA ASN A 764 -23.12 27.72 -31.93
C ASN A 764 -22.63 28.91 -31.11
N VAL A 765 -23.38 30.01 -31.10
CA VAL A 765 -23.03 31.22 -30.35
C VAL A 765 -23.17 30.97 -28.84
N LEU A 766 -22.06 31.11 -28.12
CA LEU A 766 -21.95 31.02 -26.67
C LEU A 766 -22.16 32.40 -26.01
N SER A 767 -21.56 33.44 -26.59
CA SER A 767 -21.65 34.81 -26.09
C SER A 767 -21.51 35.84 -27.22
N THR A 768 -22.02 37.05 -27.03
CA THR A 768 -21.87 38.16 -27.98
C THR A 768 -21.48 39.41 -27.23
N SER A 769 -20.48 40.12 -27.74
CA SER A 769 -19.98 41.38 -27.19
C SER A 769 -19.69 42.40 -28.29
N THR A 770 -19.57 43.67 -27.90
CA THR A 770 -19.17 44.76 -28.81
C THR A 770 -17.93 45.43 -28.23
N ILE A 771 -16.88 45.56 -29.04
CA ILE A 771 -15.58 46.08 -28.62
C ILE A 771 -15.33 47.37 -29.37
N GLN A 772 -15.05 48.45 -28.62
CA GLN A 772 -14.68 49.75 -29.20
C GLN A 772 -13.25 49.67 -29.74
N LEU A 773 -13.06 50.21 -30.94
CA LEU A 773 -11.76 50.29 -31.59
C LEU A 773 -11.06 51.59 -31.18
N THR A 774 -9.74 51.52 -30.99
CA THR A 774 -8.89 52.69 -30.72
C THR A 774 -8.17 53.08 -32.00
N LYS A 775 -8.36 54.31 -32.49
CA LYS A 775 -7.67 54.80 -33.70
C LYS A 775 -6.20 55.09 -33.39
N GLU A 776 -5.28 54.54 -34.18
CA GLU A 776 -3.84 54.80 -34.11
C GLU A 776 -3.41 55.88 -35.13
N GLU A 777 -2.17 56.38 -35.02
CA GLU A 777 -1.61 57.31 -36.02
C GLU A 777 -1.53 56.64 -37.39
N SER A 778 -1.93 57.36 -38.44
CA SER A 778 -1.97 56.86 -39.82
C SER A 778 -0.57 56.50 -40.31
N ILE A 779 -0.37 55.24 -40.75
CA ILE A 779 0.88 54.77 -41.34
C ILE A 779 0.60 54.43 -42.82
N ASN A 780 1.35 55.03 -43.75
CA ASN A 780 1.27 54.75 -45.21
C ASN A 780 -0.16 54.87 -45.80
N ASP A 781 -0.89 55.93 -45.47
CA ASP A 781 -2.26 56.22 -45.97
C ASP A 781 -3.33 55.16 -45.62
N LEU A 782 -3.09 54.34 -44.57
CA LEU A 782 -4.09 53.44 -43.99
C LEU A 782 -4.62 54.00 -42.65
N ASN A 783 -5.93 53.84 -42.42
CA ASN A 783 -6.54 54.05 -41.11
C ASN A 783 -6.35 52.78 -40.28
N THR A 784 -5.50 52.83 -39.26
CA THR A 784 -5.24 51.71 -38.36
C THR A 784 -6.02 51.86 -37.05
N TYR A 785 -6.63 50.77 -36.61
CA TYR A 785 -7.44 50.66 -35.42
C TYR A 785 -6.98 49.46 -34.59
N SER A 786 -6.83 49.62 -33.28
CA SER A 786 -6.48 48.51 -32.37
C SER A 786 -7.62 48.14 -31.42
N TYR A 787 -7.59 46.90 -30.95
CA TYR A 787 -8.55 46.36 -30.00
C TYR A 787 -7.98 45.18 -29.19
N VAL A 788 -8.69 44.81 -28.13
CA VAL A 788 -8.38 43.67 -27.26
C VAL A 788 -9.61 42.78 -27.14
N LEU A 789 -9.45 41.47 -27.36
CA LEU A 789 -10.49 40.46 -27.17
C LEU A 789 -10.37 39.79 -25.79
N PRO A 790 -11.47 39.21 -25.27
CA PRO A 790 -11.42 38.34 -24.10
C PRO A 790 -10.61 37.05 -24.34
N ASP A 791 -10.36 36.31 -23.25
CA ASP A 791 -9.67 35.01 -23.29
C ASP A 791 -10.45 33.98 -24.13
N LEU A 792 -9.77 33.32 -25.08
CA LEU A 792 -10.36 32.30 -25.94
C LEU A 792 -9.96 30.89 -25.49
N ALA A 793 -10.92 30.13 -24.96
CA ALA A 793 -10.71 28.74 -24.54
C ALA A 793 -10.45 27.79 -25.74
N TYR A 794 -9.70 26.71 -25.51
CA TYR A 794 -9.50 25.64 -26.49
C TYR A 794 -10.84 25.05 -26.96
N GLY A 795 -11.02 24.91 -28.28
CA GLY A 795 -12.25 24.43 -28.90
C GLY A 795 -13.31 25.51 -29.15
N ASN A 796 -13.11 26.73 -28.65
CA ASN A 796 -13.96 27.87 -29.00
C ASN A 796 -13.31 28.68 -30.14
N GLN A 797 -14.13 29.49 -30.81
CA GLN A 797 -13.70 30.45 -31.83
C GLN A 797 -14.41 31.80 -31.65
N TYR A 798 -13.77 32.88 -32.10
CA TYR A 798 -14.42 34.19 -32.20
C TYR A 798 -14.79 34.48 -33.64
N LYS A 799 -16.08 34.66 -33.91
CA LYS A 799 -16.55 35.28 -35.16
C LYS A 799 -16.70 36.78 -34.95
N ILE A 800 -15.90 37.55 -35.67
CA ILE A 800 -15.84 39.01 -35.56
C ILE A 800 -16.51 39.62 -36.79
N THR A 801 -17.37 40.60 -36.55
CA THR A 801 -18.07 41.37 -37.58
C THR A 801 -17.78 42.85 -37.40
N TRP A 802 -17.29 43.49 -38.45
CA TRP A 802 -17.08 44.93 -38.52
C TRP A 802 -17.94 45.54 -39.61
N LYS A 803 -18.76 46.53 -39.26
CA LYS A 803 -19.73 47.14 -40.17
C LYS A 803 -19.19 48.45 -40.72
N GLY A 804 -19.41 48.72 -42.00
CA GLY A 804 -18.98 49.97 -42.63
C GLY A 804 -19.56 50.16 -44.00
N THR A 805 -19.29 51.33 -44.59
CA THR A 805 -19.70 51.71 -45.93
C THR A 805 -18.44 52.03 -46.76
N PRO A 806 -18.24 51.39 -47.92
CA PRO A 806 -17.11 51.68 -48.80
C PRO A 806 -17.37 52.95 -49.64
N TRP A 807 -16.29 53.68 -49.93
CA TRP A 807 -16.23 54.94 -50.67
C TRP A 807 -14.98 54.98 -51.56
N ASN A 808 -15.08 54.91 -52.89
CA ASN A 808 -13.89 54.88 -53.74
C ASN A 808 -13.51 56.24 -54.33
N ASN A 809 -12.21 56.52 -54.37
CA ASN A 809 -11.62 57.71 -54.98
C ASN A 809 -10.49 57.44 -56.01
N THR A 810 -10.20 56.19 -56.37
CA THR A 810 -9.07 55.91 -57.26
C THR A 810 -9.39 54.78 -58.23
N THR A 811 -8.84 54.86 -59.44
CA THR A 811 -8.83 53.80 -60.44
C THR A 811 -8.09 52.57 -59.86
N VAL A 812 -8.87 51.53 -59.55
CA VAL A 812 -8.45 50.14 -59.29
C VAL A 812 -7.06 49.99 -58.65
N SER A 813 -6.93 50.32 -57.36
CA SER A 813 -5.71 49.98 -56.61
C SER A 813 -5.62 48.46 -56.42
N THR A 814 -4.48 47.87 -56.78
CA THR A 814 -4.13 46.47 -56.46
C THR A 814 -3.56 46.32 -55.04
N ALA A 815 -3.46 47.41 -54.27
CA ALA A 815 -3.02 47.42 -52.88
C ALA A 815 -4.14 46.89 -51.94
N PRO A 816 -3.78 46.38 -50.75
CA PRO A 816 -4.77 45.72 -49.91
C PRO A 816 -5.81 46.67 -49.34
N THR A 817 -7.09 46.37 -49.60
CA THR A 817 -8.22 47.19 -49.14
C THR A 817 -8.48 47.01 -47.64
N PHE A 818 -8.16 45.83 -47.10
CA PHE A 818 -8.27 45.49 -45.69
C PHE A 818 -7.09 44.62 -45.24
N ARG A 819 -6.38 45.06 -44.20
CA ARG A 819 -5.28 44.33 -43.59
C ARG A 819 -5.60 44.09 -42.13
N TYR A 820 -5.38 42.86 -41.69
CA TYR A 820 -5.57 42.48 -40.31
C TYR A 820 -4.28 41.90 -39.75
N GLU A 821 -3.90 42.38 -38.58
CA GLU A 821 -2.76 41.88 -37.82
C GLU A 821 -3.26 41.43 -36.47
N LEU A 822 -2.97 40.19 -36.12
CA LEU A 822 -3.27 39.64 -34.80
C LEU A 822 -1.97 39.51 -34.03
N ASP A 823 -1.99 39.99 -32.80
CA ASP A 823 -0.93 39.82 -31.83
C ASP A 823 -1.56 39.26 -30.55
N TYR A 824 -1.12 38.08 -30.12
CA TYR A 824 -1.66 37.40 -28.95
C TYR A 824 -0.50 36.95 -28.07
N ASP A 825 -0.76 36.79 -26.77
CA ASP A 825 0.31 36.59 -25.81
C ASP A 825 1.17 35.38 -26.18
N ALA A 826 2.43 35.68 -26.49
CA ALA A 826 3.55 34.75 -26.36
C ALA A 826 4.34 34.94 -25.05
N ASN A 827 3.67 35.49 -24.03
CA ASN A 827 4.09 35.93 -22.70
C ASN A 827 4.76 37.32 -22.63
N LEU A 828 4.13 38.20 -21.84
CA LEU A 828 4.69 39.35 -21.11
C LEU A 828 6.12 39.13 -20.59
N GLU A 829 6.93 40.20 -20.62
CA GLU A 829 7.58 40.70 -19.41
C GLU A 829 7.94 42.20 -19.56
N LEU A 830 7.63 43.00 -18.54
CA LEU A 830 8.11 44.37 -18.37
C LEU A 830 9.52 44.33 -17.76
N ILE A 831 10.50 45.07 -18.32
CA ILE A 831 11.55 45.82 -17.60
C ILE A 831 12.16 46.88 -18.57
N ASN A 832 12.26 48.14 -18.13
CA ASN A 832 12.92 49.30 -18.79
C ASN A 832 12.25 49.98 -20.00
N GLY A 833 10.93 50.11 -19.99
CA GLY A 833 10.27 51.23 -20.67
C GLY A 833 10.19 51.22 -22.20
N ASP A 834 10.74 50.22 -22.89
CA ASP A 834 10.61 50.05 -24.34
C ASP A 834 9.97 48.71 -24.70
N MET A 835 8.91 48.79 -25.53
CA MET A 835 8.12 47.65 -26.04
C MET A 835 8.85 46.92 -27.18
N VAL A 836 8.87 45.59 -27.14
CA VAL A 836 9.09 44.78 -28.35
C VAL A 836 7.97 43.75 -28.44
N LEU A 837 7.19 43.81 -29.52
CA LEU A 837 6.02 42.97 -29.78
C LEU A 837 6.45 41.58 -30.32
N PRO A 838 5.83 40.47 -29.85
CA PRO A 838 6.02 39.13 -30.41
C PRO A 838 5.30 38.94 -31.77
N ASP A 839 5.59 37.81 -32.45
CA ASP A 839 5.20 37.48 -33.84
C ASP A 839 3.82 37.99 -34.29
N SER A 840 3.80 39.13 -34.99
CA SER A 840 2.60 39.62 -35.67
C SER A 840 2.26 38.68 -36.84
N ARG A 841 1.16 37.94 -36.75
CA ARG A 841 0.60 37.26 -37.93
C ARG A 841 -0.26 38.25 -38.69
N SER A 842 0.25 38.73 -39.82
CA SER A 842 -0.48 39.57 -40.74
C SER A 842 -1.15 38.72 -41.82
N THR A 843 -2.47 38.82 -41.90
CA THR A 843 -3.23 38.23 -43.00
C THR A 843 -3.90 39.36 -43.76
N THR A 844 -3.83 39.27 -45.09
CA THR A 844 -4.32 40.32 -45.97
C THR A 844 -5.51 39.78 -46.73
N ASN A 845 -6.61 40.52 -46.73
CA ASN A 845 -7.78 40.18 -47.51
C ASN A 845 -8.18 41.35 -48.42
N ASN A 846 -8.19 41.10 -49.72
CA ASN A 846 -8.52 42.11 -50.70
C ASN A 846 -9.94 41.86 -51.18
N ARG A 847 -10.86 42.76 -50.84
CA ARG A 847 -12.18 42.84 -51.49
C ARG A 847 -12.15 43.91 -52.57
N VAL A 848 -12.75 43.58 -53.71
CA VAL A 848 -12.98 44.52 -54.82
C VAL A 848 -14.15 45.43 -54.45
N ILE A 849 -13.98 46.74 -54.65
CA ILE A 849 -15.05 47.74 -54.50
C ILE A 849 -15.61 48.04 -55.90
N GLU A 850 -16.91 47.82 -56.08
CA GLU A 850 -17.64 48.10 -57.31
C GLU A 850 -18.39 49.44 -57.21
N ASN A 851 -18.61 50.08 -58.36
CA ASN A 851 -19.32 51.36 -58.43
C ASN A 851 -20.80 51.21 -58.00
N GLY A 852 -21.32 52.22 -57.30
CA GLY A 852 -22.75 52.33 -56.97
C GLY A 852 -23.60 52.75 -58.19
N GLY A 853 -24.87 52.36 -58.21
CA GLY A 853 -25.85 52.75 -59.23
C GLY A 853 -26.60 54.06 -58.90
N LEU A 854 -27.37 54.57 -59.86
CA LEU A 854 -28.25 55.74 -59.73
C LEU A 854 -29.52 55.39 -58.91
N SER A 855 -30.01 56.35 -58.11
CA SER A 855 -31.26 56.17 -57.35
C SER A 855 -32.05 57.47 -57.18
N PHE A 856 -33.38 57.36 -57.21
CA PHE A 856 -34.30 58.42 -56.78
C PHE A 856 -34.28 58.59 -55.26
N LYS A 857 -34.45 59.83 -54.79
CA LYS A 857 -34.49 60.17 -53.37
C LYS A 857 -35.84 60.75 -52.92
N ASP A 858 -36.50 61.56 -53.75
CA ASP A 858 -37.71 62.30 -53.38
C ASP A 858 -38.73 62.40 -54.55
N VAL A 859 -39.58 61.39 -54.78
CA VAL A 859 -40.67 61.44 -55.79
C VAL A 859 -42.03 61.43 -55.07
N PRO A 860 -42.95 62.39 -55.33
CA PRO A 860 -44.25 62.44 -54.68
C PRO A 860 -45.15 61.29 -55.15
N GLN A 861 -45.99 60.78 -54.23
CA GLN A 861 -46.90 59.67 -54.53
C GLN A 861 -48.19 60.07 -55.26
N GLU A 862 -48.57 61.36 -55.23
CA GLU A 862 -49.78 61.89 -55.89
C GLU A 862 -49.51 63.32 -56.38
N LEU A 863 -50.08 63.71 -57.54
CA LEU A 863 -50.00 65.06 -58.08
C LEU A 863 -51.42 65.58 -58.40
N ARG A 864 -51.74 66.80 -57.94
CA ARG A 864 -53.07 67.42 -58.14
C ARG A 864 -53.02 68.62 -59.07
N PHE A 865 -54.12 68.88 -59.78
CA PHE A 865 -54.23 69.97 -60.77
C PHE A 865 -55.41 70.90 -60.44
N ASN A 866 -55.22 72.20 -60.67
CA ASN A 866 -56.15 73.25 -60.25
C ASN A 866 -57.55 73.06 -60.85
N ALA A 867 -58.56 73.04 -59.98
CA ALA A 867 -59.96 73.06 -60.41
C ALA A 867 -60.26 74.32 -61.24
N THR A 868 -60.34 74.15 -62.56
CA THR A 868 -60.47 75.26 -63.52
C THR A 868 -61.72 75.10 -64.37
N LYS A 869 -62.42 76.21 -64.63
CA LYS A 869 -63.52 76.21 -65.59
C LYS A 869 -62.96 76.05 -67.00
N LEU A 870 -63.22 74.91 -67.62
CA LEU A 870 -62.73 74.63 -68.96
C LEU A 870 -63.42 75.54 -70.00
N SER A 871 -62.66 75.98 -71.00
CA SER A 871 -63.11 76.82 -72.11
C SER A 871 -64.06 76.05 -73.03
N THR A 872 -64.87 76.77 -73.80
CA THR A 872 -65.70 76.21 -74.89
C THR A 872 -65.05 76.37 -76.27
N ASP A 873 -63.88 77.00 -76.33
CA ASP A 873 -63.08 77.16 -77.55
C ASP A 873 -62.25 75.88 -77.80
N LEU A 874 -62.19 75.38 -79.03
CA LEU A 874 -61.58 74.07 -79.39
C LEU A 874 -60.03 74.07 -79.39
N ASN A 875 -59.40 75.07 -78.76
CA ASN A 875 -57.95 75.17 -78.66
C ASN A 875 -57.46 74.53 -77.36
N GLU A 876 -56.30 73.87 -77.39
CA GLU A 876 -55.68 73.21 -76.23
C GLU A 876 -55.68 74.10 -74.98
N GLN A 877 -56.26 73.59 -73.88
CA GLN A 877 -56.23 74.27 -72.59
C GLN A 877 -55.32 73.53 -71.61
N LEU A 878 -54.33 74.24 -71.05
CA LEU A 878 -53.46 73.73 -70.01
C LEU A 878 -54.01 74.05 -68.61
N ILE A 879 -53.87 73.08 -67.71
CA ILE A 879 -54.25 73.17 -66.31
C ILE A 879 -52.99 72.96 -65.48
N ALA A 880 -52.61 73.99 -64.74
CA ALA A 880 -51.47 73.96 -63.85
C ALA A 880 -51.72 73.07 -62.62
N ARG A 881 -50.64 72.57 -62.00
CA ARG A 881 -50.68 71.81 -60.75
C ARG A 881 -51.15 72.67 -59.57
N GLU A 882 -51.77 72.06 -58.57
CA GLU A 882 -52.11 72.72 -57.29
C GLU A 882 -50.87 72.85 -56.38
N ASP A 883 -50.01 71.84 -56.38
CA ASP A 883 -48.80 71.81 -55.57
C ASP A 883 -47.73 72.77 -56.13
N LYS A 884 -47.27 73.69 -55.28
CA LYS A 884 -46.17 74.62 -55.62
C LYS A 884 -44.83 73.92 -55.49
N ASP A 885 -43.99 74.10 -56.51
CA ASP A 885 -42.60 73.67 -56.62
C ASP A 885 -42.32 72.25 -56.07
N TRP A 886 -42.35 71.25 -56.95
CA TRP A 886 -41.90 69.90 -56.61
C TRP A 886 -40.58 69.58 -57.33
N GLU A 887 -39.82 68.68 -56.72
CA GLU A 887 -38.53 68.25 -57.23
C GLU A 887 -38.41 66.74 -57.27
N ILE A 888 -37.59 66.23 -58.21
CA ILE A 888 -37.08 64.87 -58.18
C ILE A 888 -35.58 64.94 -57.91
N GLY A 889 -35.17 64.45 -56.74
CA GLY A 889 -33.77 64.30 -56.35
C GLY A 889 -33.17 63.02 -56.92
N ILE A 890 -32.09 63.14 -57.70
CA ILE A 890 -31.29 62.02 -58.22
C ILE A 890 -29.92 62.09 -57.57
N THR A 891 -29.52 61.01 -56.88
CA THR A 891 -28.18 60.94 -56.26
C THR A 891 -27.24 60.13 -57.16
N ASP A 892 -26.14 60.75 -57.60
CA ASP A 892 -25.05 60.07 -58.30
C ASP A 892 -23.89 59.80 -57.33
N PHE A 893 -23.72 58.53 -56.95
CA PHE A 893 -22.67 58.08 -56.03
C PHE A 893 -21.32 57.80 -56.73
N ARG A 894 -21.21 57.99 -58.04
CA ARG A 894 -20.02 57.66 -58.83
C ARG A 894 -19.03 58.84 -58.81
N GLY A 895 -17.82 58.61 -58.28
CA GLY A 895 -16.71 59.58 -58.31
C GLY A 895 -16.54 60.49 -57.07
N THR A 896 -16.85 60.02 -55.87
CA THR A 896 -16.71 60.84 -54.64
C THR A 896 -15.29 60.76 -54.04
N LYS A 897 -14.74 61.95 -53.69
CA LYS A 897 -13.39 62.31 -53.19
C LYS A 897 -12.27 62.70 -54.18
N ALA A 898 -12.47 62.86 -55.50
CA ALA A 898 -11.35 63.11 -56.44
C ALA A 898 -10.49 64.30 -55.98
N LYS A 899 -9.22 64.05 -55.58
CA LYS A 899 -8.34 65.07 -54.98
C LYS A 899 -7.85 66.11 -56.03
N SER A 900 -8.17 65.94 -57.33
CA SER A 900 -7.71 66.79 -58.42
C SER A 900 -8.60 66.72 -59.67
N VAL A 901 -8.64 67.82 -60.43
CA VAL A 901 -9.28 67.99 -61.76
C VAL A 901 -8.66 67.16 -62.90
N THR A 902 -7.56 66.43 -62.66
CA THR A 902 -6.84 65.64 -63.68
C THR A 902 -7.18 64.16 -63.67
N ASP A 903 -8.07 63.70 -62.79
CA ASP A 903 -8.48 62.29 -62.72
C ASP A 903 -9.59 62.04 -63.77
N SER A 904 -9.18 61.82 -65.02
CA SER A 904 -10.09 61.69 -66.17
C SER A 904 -10.77 60.31 -66.30
N ASP A 905 -10.42 59.35 -65.44
CA ASP A 905 -10.67 57.93 -65.72
C ASP A 905 -11.77 57.30 -64.84
N VAL A 906 -12.53 58.11 -64.08
CA VAL A 906 -13.75 57.62 -63.44
C VAL A 906 -14.90 57.79 -64.43
N ALA A 907 -15.30 56.67 -65.08
CA ALA A 907 -16.39 56.65 -66.06
C ALA A 907 -17.72 57.07 -65.43
N ARG A 908 -18.04 58.37 -65.52
CA ARG A 908 -19.40 58.87 -65.32
C ARG A 908 -20.15 58.56 -66.61
N GLN A 909 -21.36 58.01 -66.47
CA GLN A 909 -22.25 57.74 -67.61
C GLN A 909 -23.41 58.72 -67.54
N ASP A 910 -23.78 59.21 -68.72
CA ASP A 910 -24.98 60.01 -68.94
C ASP A 910 -26.21 59.26 -68.40
N TRP A 911 -27.26 59.99 -68.06
CA TRP A 911 -28.50 59.37 -67.61
C TRP A 911 -29.73 60.08 -68.18
N ASP A 912 -30.79 59.29 -68.35
CA ASP A 912 -32.10 59.75 -68.79
C ASP A 912 -33.11 59.56 -67.67
N LEU A 913 -33.95 60.57 -67.45
CA LEU A 913 -35.22 60.46 -66.75
C LEU A 913 -36.35 60.45 -67.77
N VAL A 914 -37.02 59.31 -67.90
CA VAL A 914 -38.20 59.15 -68.76
C VAL A 914 -39.46 58.98 -67.91
N ALA A 915 -40.60 59.35 -68.47
CA ALA A 915 -41.90 59.07 -67.88
C ALA A 915 -42.91 58.53 -68.88
N THR A 916 -43.89 57.79 -68.36
CA THR A 916 -45.06 57.30 -69.09
C THR A 916 -46.33 57.67 -68.34
N VAL A 917 -47.43 57.79 -69.07
CA VAL A 917 -48.75 58.06 -68.49
C VAL A 917 -49.78 57.08 -69.04
N ALA A 918 -50.62 56.53 -68.16
CA ALA A 918 -51.78 55.74 -68.57
C ALA A 918 -52.98 56.66 -68.92
N PRO A 919 -53.97 56.21 -69.72
CA PRO A 919 -55.19 56.98 -69.97
C PRO A 919 -55.89 57.41 -68.67
N PHE A 920 -56.47 58.61 -68.68
CA PHE A 920 -57.20 59.12 -67.52
C PHE A 920 -58.46 58.30 -67.26
N LYS A 921 -58.90 58.25 -66.01
CA LYS A 921 -60.14 57.59 -65.60
C LYS A 921 -61.01 58.56 -64.81
N ASP A 922 -62.31 58.56 -65.09
CA ASP A 922 -63.29 59.33 -64.31
C ASP A 922 -63.60 58.65 -62.96
N SER A 923 -64.43 59.27 -62.11
CA SER A 923 -64.81 58.69 -60.81
C SER A 923 -65.57 57.37 -60.89
N SER A 924 -66.08 56.99 -62.08
CA SER A 924 -66.69 55.69 -62.37
C SER A 924 -65.69 54.69 -62.97
N ASN A 925 -64.42 55.06 -63.05
CA ASN A 925 -63.29 54.29 -63.59
C ASN A 925 -63.36 54.05 -65.10
N GLN A 926 -64.14 54.87 -65.83
CA GLN A 926 -64.19 54.81 -67.29
C GLN A 926 -62.98 55.55 -67.88
N GLU A 927 -62.28 54.89 -68.82
CA GLU A 927 -61.11 55.47 -69.49
C GLU A 927 -61.47 56.61 -70.44
N ILE A 928 -60.66 57.65 -70.37
CA ILE A 928 -60.65 58.85 -71.19
C ILE A 928 -59.32 58.85 -71.93
N GLY A 929 -59.38 58.80 -73.26
CA GLY A 929 -58.19 58.74 -74.09
C GLY A 929 -57.30 59.97 -73.91
N LEU A 930 -55.99 59.79 -74.05
CA LEU A 930 -55.00 60.87 -73.90
C LEU A 930 -55.19 61.97 -74.96
N GLU A 931 -55.79 61.65 -76.10
CA GLU A 931 -56.23 62.60 -77.13
C GLU A 931 -57.40 63.51 -76.70
N THR A 932 -58.02 63.21 -75.55
CA THR A 932 -59.10 64.00 -74.95
C THR A 932 -58.60 64.79 -73.74
N LEU A 933 -57.92 64.10 -72.81
CA LEU A 933 -57.29 64.66 -71.62
C LEU A 933 -55.94 63.97 -71.43
N GLY A 934 -54.86 64.74 -71.58
CA GLY A 934 -53.49 64.24 -71.50
C GLY A 934 -52.71 64.87 -70.35
N ILE A 935 -51.50 64.37 -70.11
CA ILE A 935 -50.48 65.07 -69.32
C ILE A 935 -49.40 65.53 -70.27
N THR A 936 -49.05 66.80 -70.21
CA THR A 936 -47.91 67.35 -70.92
C THR A 936 -46.86 67.84 -69.94
N TYR A 937 -45.61 67.55 -70.23
CA TYR A 937 -44.46 68.12 -69.58
C TYR A 937 -44.06 69.41 -70.30
N VAL A 938 -44.19 70.54 -69.61
CA VAL A 938 -43.75 71.84 -70.13
C VAL A 938 -42.35 72.12 -69.60
N ASP A 939 -41.36 72.14 -70.49
CA ASP A 939 -39.98 72.39 -70.10
C ASP A 939 -39.71 73.89 -69.84
N GLU A 940 -38.51 74.19 -69.36
CA GLU A 940 -38.07 75.56 -69.05
C GLU A 940 -38.13 76.50 -70.26
N THR A 941 -37.99 75.98 -71.49
CA THR A 941 -38.10 76.76 -72.74
C THR A 941 -39.54 77.05 -73.17
N ASN A 942 -40.54 76.53 -72.44
CA ASN A 942 -41.98 76.51 -72.80
C ASN A 942 -42.32 75.53 -73.92
N THR A 943 -41.42 74.60 -74.26
CA THR A 943 -41.76 73.52 -75.19
C THR A 943 -42.61 72.49 -74.45
N LYS A 944 -43.69 72.04 -75.09
CA LYS A 944 -44.61 71.04 -74.55
C LYS A 944 -44.20 69.66 -75.07
N HIS A 945 -43.99 68.73 -74.16
CA HIS A 945 -43.72 67.33 -74.43
C HIS A 945 -44.89 66.53 -73.88
N GLU A 946 -45.78 66.09 -74.75
CA GLU A 946 -46.93 65.32 -74.30
C GLU A 946 -46.52 63.90 -73.91
N LEU A 947 -46.90 63.48 -72.71
CA LEU A 947 -46.59 62.14 -72.22
C LEU A 947 -47.42 61.12 -72.96
N SER A 948 -46.80 59.96 -73.23
CA SER A 948 -47.44 58.83 -73.88
C SER A 948 -47.41 57.57 -73.01
N GLU A 949 -48.09 56.53 -73.47
CA GLU A 949 -48.08 55.21 -72.82
C GLU A 949 -46.73 54.47 -72.94
N THR A 950 -45.79 54.91 -73.79
CA THR A 950 -44.53 54.17 -74.07
C THR A 950 -43.31 54.71 -73.35
N GLU A 951 -42.87 55.91 -73.68
CA GLU A 951 -41.81 56.64 -72.97
C GLU A 951 -41.75 58.06 -73.51
N THR A 952 -41.57 59.01 -72.61
CA THR A 952 -41.34 60.41 -72.92
C THR A 952 -40.15 60.88 -72.11
N LEU A 953 -39.09 61.32 -72.79
CA LEU A 953 -37.90 61.85 -72.14
C LEU A 953 -38.27 63.17 -71.46
N LEU A 954 -38.15 63.21 -70.14
CA LEU A 954 -38.41 64.42 -69.35
C LEU A 954 -37.14 65.23 -69.13
N ASN A 955 -36.03 64.54 -68.87
CA ASN A 955 -34.74 65.16 -68.67
C ASN A 955 -33.63 64.18 -69.00
N GLN A 956 -32.48 64.71 -69.38
CA GLN A 956 -31.25 63.96 -69.57
C GLN A 956 -30.09 64.77 -68.98
N HIS A 957 -29.10 64.09 -68.45
CA HIS A 957 -27.90 64.74 -67.96
C HIS A 957 -26.66 64.17 -68.65
N GLU A 958 -26.00 65.01 -69.44
CA GLU A 958 -24.72 64.69 -70.04
C GLU A 958 -23.60 65.11 -69.09
N VAL A 959 -22.78 64.16 -68.64
CA VAL A 959 -21.71 64.40 -67.67
C VAL A 959 -20.41 64.89 -68.32
N SER A 960 -20.41 65.06 -69.64
CA SER A 960 -19.24 65.48 -70.44
C SER A 960 -18.79 66.91 -70.11
N GLY A 961 -17.55 67.05 -69.62
CA GLY A 961 -16.95 68.35 -69.29
C GLY A 961 -17.24 68.88 -67.89
N GLU A 962 -18.00 68.15 -67.07
CA GLU A 962 -18.28 68.54 -65.69
C GLU A 962 -17.09 68.30 -64.75
N THR A 963 -16.94 69.17 -63.74
CA THR A 963 -16.01 68.93 -62.63
C THR A 963 -16.64 67.97 -61.62
N PRO A 964 -15.97 66.85 -61.23
CA PRO A 964 -16.46 65.95 -60.20
C PRO A 964 -16.74 66.69 -58.88
N LYS A 965 -17.86 66.38 -58.23
CA LYS A 965 -18.29 66.97 -56.95
C LYS A 965 -18.64 65.86 -55.95
N GLU A 966 -18.29 66.08 -54.69
CA GLU A 966 -18.65 65.19 -53.60
C GLU A 966 -20.17 65.28 -53.34
N HIS A 967 -20.84 64.13 -53.25
CA HIS A 967 -22.30 64.03 -53.10
C HIS A 967 -23.08 64.81 -54.17
N HIS A 968 -22.79 64.55 -55.46
CA HIS A 968 -23.50 65.22 -56.55
C HIS A 968 -24.96 64.75 -56.60
N GLU A 969 -25.82 65.55 -55.97
CA GLU A 969 -27.26 65.43 -56.04
C GLU A 969 -27.75 66.36 -57.14
N GLN A 970 -28.35 65.77 -58.17
CA GLN A 970 -29.00 66.53 -59.22
C GLN A 970 -30.48 66.61 -58.89
N GLN A 971 -30.95 67.83 -58.68
CA GLN A 971 -32.34 68.12 -58.40
C GLN A 971 -33.00 68.63 -59.67
N ILE A 972 -34.03 67.93 -60.13
CA ILE A 972 -34.89 68.42 -61.21
C ILE A 972 -36.06 69.12 -60.54
N LYS A 973 -36.05 70.46 -60.57
CA LYS A 973 -37.08 71.32 -59.98
C LYS A 973 -37.97 71.91 -61.07
N TRP A 974 -39.26 72.01 -60.80
CA TRP A 974 -40.20 72.64 -61.72
C TRP A 974 -41.05 73.69 -61.01
N ALA A 975 -41.10 74.90 -61.57
CA ALA A 975 -42.02 75.96 -61.14
C ALA A 975 -43.49 75.54 -61.33
N GLU A 976 -44.43 76.21 -60.66
CA GLU A 976 -45.88 75.94 -60.71
C GLU A 976 -46.44 75.93 -62.16
N GLU A 977 -45.99 76.87 -62.98
CA GLU A 977 -46.36 77.02 -64.40
C GLU A 977 -45.54 76.15 -65.39
N LYS A 978 -44.61 75.34 -64.88
CA LYS A 978 -43.72 74.44 -65.63
C LYS A 978 -43.88 72.99 -65.16
N GLY A 979 -43.21 72.04 -65.80
CA GLY A 979 -43.30 70.62 -65.44
C GLY A 979 -44.59 69.97 -65.92
N LEU A 980 -45.05 68.92 -65.23
CA LEU A 980 -46.27 68.22 -65.61
C LEU A 980 -47.50 69.13 -65.47
N GLN A 981 -48.32 69.20 -66.51
CA GLN A 981 -49.58 69.93 -66.60
C GLN A 981 -50.62 69.02 -67.24
N ALA A 982 -51.87 69.10 -66.80
CA ALA A 982 -52.95 68.44 -67.50
C ALA A 982 -53.32 69.27 -68.73
N VAL A 983 -53.48 68.63 -69.88
CA VAL A 983 -53.86 69.27 -71.14
C VAL A 983 -55.22 68.75 -71.59
N VAL A 984 -56.16 69.65 -71.79
CA VAL A 984 -57.49 69.34 -72.33
C VAL A 984 -57.48 69.62 -73.82
N HIS A 985 -57.69 68.57 -74.61
CA HIS A 985 -57.75 68.62 -76.06
C HIS A 985 -59.19 68.69 -76.57
N ASP A 986 -60.10 67.93 -75.96
CA ASP A 986 -61.53 67.97 -76.29
C ASP A 986 -62.41 68.07 -75.05
N ARG A 987 -62.82 69.29 -74.73
CA ARG A 987 -63.73 69.57 -73.61
C ARG A 987 -65.08 68.85 -73.74
N ASN A 988 -65.59 68.62 -74.94
CA ASN A 988 -66.96 68.13 -75.10
C ASN A 988 -67.15 66.70 -74.57
N GLN A 989 -66.05 65.97 -74.42
CA GLN A 989 -66.02 64.61 -73.87
C GLN A 989 -65.79 64.59 -72.34
N LEU A 990 -65.63 65.76 -71.70
CA LEU A 990 -65.43 65.90 -70.26
C LEU A 990 -66.69 66.42 -69.56
N LYS A 991 -67.02 65.80 -68.41
CA LYS A 991 -68.19 66.13 -67.58
C LYS A 991 -67.88 67.33 -66.67
N THR A 992 -68.90 68.10 -66.30
CA THR A 992 -68.79 69.17 -65.30
C THR A 992 -68.81 68.59 -63.89
N ASP A 993 -68.04 69.18 -62.97
CA ASP A 993 -67.96 68.80 -61.54
C ASP A 993 -67.50 67.34 -61.30
N GLU A 994 -66.62 66.83 -62.18
CA GLU A 994 -66.08 65.46 -62.15
C GLU A 994 -64.56 65.47 -61.87
N THR A 995 -64.02 64.39 -61.30
CA THR A 995 -62.56 64.22 -61.08
C THR A 995 -62.01 63.14 -62.00
N TYR A 996 -60.81 63.41 -62.55
CA TYR A 996 -60.10 62.49 -63.44
C TYR A 996 -58.71 62.18 -62.86
N GLN A 997 -58.28 60.92 -62.96
CA GLN A 997 -56.99 60.44 -62.44
C GLN A 997 -56.25 59.57 -63.46
N ALA A 998 -54.92 59.63 -63.46
CA ALA A 998 -54.03 58.81 -64.29
C ALA A 998 -52.76 58.44 -63.53
N ASP A 999 -52.21 57.25 -63.78
CA ASP A 999 -50.93 56.83 -63.22
C ASP A 999 -49.79 57.33 -64.10
N VAL A 1000 -48.78 57.96 -63.47
CA VAL A 1000 -47.54 58.38 -64.12
C VAL A 1000 -46.38 57.58 -63.54
N THR A 1001 -45.61 56.92 -64.41
CA THR A 1001 -44.42 56.15 -63.99
C THR A 1001 -43.16 56.89 -64.41
N PHE A 1002 -42.20 57.02 -63.49
CA PHE A 1002 -40.87 57.56 -63.76
C PHE A 1002 -39.83 56.45 -63.75
N GLU A 1003 -38.93 56.46 -64.72
CA GLU A 1003 -37.79 55.54 -64.79
C GLU A 1003 -36.50 56.32 -64.99
N LEU A 1004 -35.51 56.04 -64.13
CA LEU A 1004 -34.17 56.59 -64.22
C LEU A 1004 -33.23 55.51 -64.74
N ARG A 1005 -32.60 55.76 -65.88
CA ARG A 1005 -31.72 54.81 -66.53
C ARG A 1005 -30.38 55.45 -66.88
N SER A 1006 -29.33 54.64 -66.91
CA SER A 1006 -28.09 55.02 -67.57
C SER A 1006 -28.39 55.21 -69.06
N ALA A 1007 -28.06 56.37 -69.61
CA ALA A 1007 -28.13 56.63 -71.04
C ALA A 1007 -26.93 55.95 -71.74
N PRO A 1008 -27.05 55.53 -73.02
CA PRO A 1008 -26.01 54.83 -73.74
C PRO A 1008 -24.66 55.56 -73.84
#